data_AF-S8CDU0-F1
#
_entry.id   AF-S8CDU0-F1
#
_cell.length_a   1.000
_cell.length_b   1.000
_cell.length_c   1.000
_cell.angle_alpha   90.00
_cell.angle_beta   90.00
_cell.angle_gamma   90.00
#
_symmetry.space_group_name_H-M   'P 1'
#
loop_
_entity.id
_entity.type
_entity.pdbx_description
1 polymer ?
#
loop_
_entity_poly.entity_id
_entity_poly.type
_entity_poly.pdbx_seq_one_letter_code
_entity_poly.pdbx_strand_id
1 'polypeptide(L)'
;PELQPRAFRPYISPSASAPSFPTSSSYSGNRSPSPSSSSPYYAGAGGGSGGGDRQTGSSMKNPRLSSSTFAHNNVRIAVALVPSAAFLLDLGGAPVISALVVGLMVAYVLDSLSFKFGSFFAVWFSLIAAQITFFFSSSLLYSLSHVSLGIFAMLTCALANFLIGVWVSLQFKWMQMEYPTIVLTLERLLFACVPLVASAIFTWATISAVGMTNAAYYFMVFNCIFYWLYSIPRVSSFRLKQEVNYHGSQSTEDLYILGQLESCVHTLNLLFFPLVFHIASHYLVIFSSSSSVCDLLLLFFIPFLFQLYASTRGALWWVTKSENQLRSIQFVNGAIALAVVVVSLEVRVVFHSFGRYIQVPPPLNYALVTVTMLGTAAAAGAYAVGLVSDASSSLVFTALAMVASAAGAIVVGLPILFLPVPLAAGYHLSRFFTKKSLFSYFIFTVLASFMVAWFVIHNYWDLNIWIAGMSLKSFSKLIVASVILAMAIPGVAVLPPKFRFLTEAGLISHALLLCYVENSLFNYSNFYYYGIDEDVMYPSYMVVFTSLAGLAIVRRLSLDLRIGSKAVWVLICLYSAKLSLLFVASKAVLWVSALLLLAVSPPLLLYKDKSKAVSKMKPWQGYAHAAVIAFSIWYCRDTIFEALQWWNGRPPSDGFVLGACIFLAGLACIPIVTLHFPNAM
;
A
#
# COMPACT_ATOMS: atom_id res chain seq x y z
N PRO A 1 -35.43 -14.90 33.17
CA PRO A 1 -34.80 -13.61 33.52
C PRO A 1 -34.23 -12.96 32.26
N GLU A 2 -35.07 -12.13 31.65
CA GLU A 2 -34.81 -11.38 30.43
C GLU A 2 -33.72 -10.32 30.68
N LEU A 3 -32.68 -10.33 29.83
CA LEU A 3 -31.69 -9.26 29.76
C LEU A 3 -31.56 -8.83 28.29
N GLN A 4 -31.86 -7.55 28.09
CA GLN A 4 -32.04 -6.78 26.86
C GLN A 4 -31.07 -7.06 25.69
N PRO A 5 -31.53 -6.92 24.43
CA PRO A 5 -30.67 -6.91 23.26
C PRO A 5 -29.94 -5.57 23.13
N ARG A 6 -28.60 -5.58 23.16
CA ARG A 6 -27.77 -4.40 22.88
C ARG A 6 -27.84 -4.03 21.40
N ALA A 7 -28.11 -2.76 21.14
CA ALA A 7 -28.23 -2.16 19.82
C ALA A 7 -26.93 -2.22 18.99
N PHE A 8 -27.14 -2.40 17.69
CA PHE A 8 -26.18 -2.44 16.59
C PHE A 8 -25.38 -1.12 16.43
N ARG A 9 -24.05 -1.20 16.28
CA ARG A 9 -23.20 -0.17 15.64
C ARG A 9 -22.16 -0.87 14.75
N PRO A 10 -22.20 -0.72 13.42
CA PRO A 10 -21.08 -1.04 12.56
C PRO A 10 -20.32 0.25 12.23
N TYR A 11 -19.40 0.67 13.09
CA TYR A 11 -18.38 1.64 12.71
C TYR A 11 -17.03 0.91 12.65
N ILE A 12 -16.50 0.78 11.44
CA ILE A 12 -15.09 0.54 11.22
C ILE A 12 -14.38 1.80 11.71
N SER A 13 -13.74 1.73 12.88
CA SER A 13 -12.95 2.82 13.44
C SER A 13 -11.78 3.19 12.50
N PRO A 14 -11.66 4.45 12.05
CA PRO A 14 -10.45 4.98 11.47
C PRO A 14 -9.65 5.71 12.58
N SER A 15 -8.63 5.07 13.14
CA SER A 15 -7.72 5.76 14.06
C SER A 15 -6.65 6.53 13.27
N ALA A 16 -6.98 7.77 12.91
CA ALA A 16 -6.07 8.92 12.91
C ALA A 16 -6.91 10.21 12.93
N SER A 17 -7.25 10.64 14.15
CA SER A 17 -7.66 12.00 14.56
C SER A 17 -8.82 12.69 13.80
N ALA A 18 -10.04 12.60 14.33
CA ALA A 18 -11.12 13.57 14.11
C ALA A 18 -11.97 13.73 15.40
N PRO A 19 -12.50 14.93 15.68
CA PRO A 19 -13.18 15.26 16.93
C PRO A 19 -14.60 14.69 16.97
N SER A 20 -15.05 14.33 18.17
CA SER A 20 -16.38 13.80 18.47
C SER A 20 -17.45 14.89 18.39
N PHE A 21 -18.52 14.66 17.62
CA PHE A 21 -19.76 15.44 17.67
C PHE A 21 -20.88 14.66 18.36
N PRO A 22 -21.79 15.33 19.09
CA PRO A 22 -22.83 14.68 19.88
C PRO A 22 -23.99 14.17 19.02
N THR A 23 -24.64 13.12 19.51
CA THR A 23 -25.84 12.50 18.92
C THR A 23 -27.08 13.18 19.52
N SER A 24 -27.94 13.79 18.70
CA SER A 24 -29.22 14.33 19.16
C SER A 24 -30.39 13.58 18.51
N SER A 25 -31.22 13.02 19.39
CA SER A 25 -32.51 12.38 19.15
C SER A 25 -33.65 13.38 18.93
N SER A 26 -34.65 12.93 18.17
CA SER A 26 -36.10 13.23 18.28
C SER A 26 -36.63 14.67 18.16
N TYR A 27 -37.58 14.78 17.24
CA TYR A 27 -38.51 15.86 16.93
C TYR A 27 -39.52 16.16 18.06
N SER A 28 -39.69 17.44 18.41
CA SER A 28 -40.93 18.12 18.85
C SER A 28 -40.54 19.61 19.03
N GLY A 29 -41.16 20.65 18.47
CA GLY A 29 -42.57 20.92 18.26
C GLY A 29 -42.88 22.27 18.95
N ASN A 30 -43.29 23.27 18.17
CA ASN A 30 -43.93 24.56 18.53
C ASN A 30 -43.13 25.87 18.69
N ARG A 31 -43.61 26.82 17.86
CA ARG A 31 -43.89 28.27 18.03
C ARG A 31 -42.87 29.31 17.57
N SER A 32 -43.46 30.26 16.85
CA SER A 32 -43.00 31.40 16.04
C SER A 32 -42.87 32.70 16.89
N PRO A 33 -42.80 33.93 16.33
CA PRO A 33 -41.57 34.60 15.88
C PRO A 33 -41.35 36.04 16.46
N SER A 34 -40.12 36.57 16.35
CA SER A 34 -39.73 38.01 16.29
C SER A 34 -39.99 38.93 17.52
N PRO A 35 -39.52 40.21 17.56
CA PRO A 35 -38.18 40.77 17.31
C PRO A 35 -37.72 41.82 18.37
N SER A 36 -36.50 42.35 18.17
CA SER A 36 -36.07 43.75 18.42
C SER A 36 -35.44 44.23 19.75
N SER A 37 -34.33 44.95 19.55
CA SER A 37 -33.93 46.23 20.13
C SER A 37 -33.12 46.35 21.44
N SER A 38 -32.13 47.24 21.33
CA SER A 38 -31.62 48.23 22.29
C SER A 38 -30.70 47.80 23.45
N SER A 39 -29.40 48.14 23.26
CA SER A 39 -28.51 48.72 24.29
C SER A 39 -29.22 49.84 25.07
N PRO A 40 -28.85 50.24 26.32
CA PRO A 40 -27.48 50.75 26.56
C PRO A 40 -26.93 50.77 28.02
N TYR A 41 -25.68 51.23 28.13
CA TYR A 41 -25.01 51.93 29.26
C TYR A 41 -24.99 51.32 30.68
N TYR A 42 -23.78 51.08 31.21
CA TYR A 42 -23.34 51.68 32.49
C TYR A 42 -21.82 51.86 32.54
N ALA A 43 -21.43 53.03 33.04
CA ALA A 43 -20.07 53.51 33.26
C ALA A 43 -19.49 53.00 34.59
N GLY A 44 -18.16 52.97 34.70
CA GLY A 44 -17.43 52.75 35.95
C GLY A 44 -15.96 53.12 35.79
N ALA A 45 -15.58 54.22 36.43
CA ALA A 45 -14.31 54.94 36.29
C ALA A 45 -13.17 54.40 37.17
N GLY A 46 -11.93 54.78 36.81
CA GLY A 46 -10.68 54.67 37.59
C GLY A 46 -9.48 54.61 36.64
N GLY A 47 -8.91 55.74 36.19
CA GLY A 47 -7.78 56.44 36.83
C GLY A 47 -6.47 55.63 36.69
N GLY A 48 -5.36 56.05 36.08
CA GLY A 48 -4.90 57.32 35.50
C GLY A 48 -3.36 57.21 35.28
N SER A 49 -2.83 57.90 34.26
CA SER A 49 -1.39 58.14 33.94
C SER A 49 -0.52 56.93 33.55
N GLY A 50 0.33 56.95 32.52
CA GLY A 50 0.73 57.95 31.54
C GLY A 50 2.01 57.47 30.84
N GLY A 51 2.15 57.76 29.54
CA GLY A 51 3.45 57.78 28.85
C GLY A 51 3.63 56.82 27.67
N GLY A 52 3.75 57.40 26.47
CA GLY A 52 4.68 56.91 25.46
C GLY A 52 4.08 56.31 24.20
N ASP A 53 3.92 57.15 23.19
CA ASP A 53 3.80 56.76 21.78
C ASP A 53 4.78 55.66 21.37
N ARG A 54 4.26 54.65 20.67
CA ARG A 54 4.91 54.05 19.49
C ARG A 54 3.87 53.27 18.69
N GLN A 55 3.34 53.94 17.67
CA GLN A 55 2.80 53.29 16.49
C GLN A 55 3.89 52.38 15.90
N THR A 56 3.76 51.08 16.09
CA THR A 56 4.43 50.08 15.25
C THR A 56 3.34 49.34 14.50
N GLY A 57 3.34 49.52 13.18
CA GLY A 57 2.35 48.99 12.26
C GLY A 57 2.06 47.52 12.52
N SER A 58 0.79 47.23 12.79
CA SER A 58 0.25 45.89 12.74
C SER A 58 0.37 45.39 11.30
N SER A 59 1.43 44.63 11.04
CA SER A 59 1.46 43.69 9.92
C SER A 59 0.17 42.88 10.00
N MET A 60 -0.68 43.01 8.97
CA MET A 60 -1.88 42.20 8.78
C MET A 60 -1.47 40.72 8.65
N LYS A 61 -1.22 40.05 9.78
CA LYS A 61 -1.15 38.60 9.84
C LYS A 61 -2.58 38.09 9.74
N ASN A 62 -2.96 37.63 8.56
CA ASN A 62 -4.16 36.82 8.37
C ASN A 62 -4.14 35.66 9.39
N PRO A 63 -5.08 35.58 10.35
CA PRO A 63 -5.10 34.53 11.37
C PRO A 63 -5.51 33.15 10.80
N ARG A 64 -5.67 33.02 9.47
CA ARG A 64 -6.16 31.82 8.77
C ARG A 64 -5.08 30.80 8.41
N LEU A 65 -3.80 31.12 8.62
CA LEU A 65 -2.66 30.36 8.08
C LEU A 65 -1.66 30.04 9.20
N SER A 66 -1.42 28.75 9.46
CA SER A 66 -0.37 28.32 10.39
C SER A 66 0.92 28.07 9.65
N SER A 67 2.04 28.54 10.21
CA SER A 67 3.39 28.07 9.89
C SER A 67 3.60 26.65 10.45
N SER A 68 2.81 25.68 9.97
CA SER A 68 2.99 24.27 10.32
C SER A 68 3.94 23.64 9.29
N THR A 69 4.89 22.82 9.75
CA THR A 69 5.82 22.13 8.87
C THR A 69 5.05 21.25 7.89
N PHE A 70 5.45 21.26 6.62
CA PHE A 70 5.01 20.31 5.59
C PHE A 70 5.42 18.89 6.00
N ALA A 71 4.75 18.30 6.98
CA ALA A 71 5.14 17.03 7.58
C ALA A 71 4.15 15.92 7.18
N HIS A 72 2.85 16.23 7.16
CA HIS A 72 1.82 15.23 6.89
C HIS A 72 1.77 14.81 5.41
N ASN A 73 1.87 15.76 4.49
CA ASN A 73 1.79 15.50 3.05
C ASN A 73 3.16 15.23 2.40
N ASN A 74 4.27 15.54 3.09
CA ASN A 74 5.63 15.37 2.57
C ASN A 74 5.99 13.93 2.26
N VAL A 75 5.65 13.02 3.18
CA VAL A 75 5.92 11.57 2.98
C VAL A 75 5.21 11.07 1.71
N ARG A 76 4.01 11.57 1.41
CA ARG A 76 3.25 11.13 0.23
C ARG A 76 3.91 11.62 -1.05
N ILE A 77 4.27 12.89 -1.11
CA ILE A 77 4.95 13.45 -2.28
C ILE A 77 6.31 12.78 -2.49
N ALA A 78 7.06 12.54 -1.41
CA ALA A 78 8.33 11.84 -1.47
C ALA A 78 8.20 10.42 -2.05
N VAL A 79 7.15 9.66 -1.69
CA VAL A 79 6.90 8.31 -2.22
C VAL A 79 6.75 8.30 -3.75
N ALA A 80 6.24 9.38 -4.36
CA ALA A 80 6.11 9.47 -5.81
C ALA A 80 7.34 10.12 -6.47
N LEU A 81 7.84 11.23 -5.92
CA LEU A 81 8.90 12.02 -6.57
C LEU A 81 10.30 11.46 -6.36
N VAL A 82 10.61 10.82 -5.23
CA VAL A 82 11.95 10.26 -4.98
C VAL A 82 12.28 9.13 -5.95
N PRO A 83 11.41 8.12 -6.16
CA PRO A 83 11.70 7.09 -7.17
C PRO A 83 11.69 7.64 -8.60
N SER A 84 10.84 8.63 -8.89
CA SER A 84 10.87 9.32 -10.19
C SER A 84 12.21 10.02 -10.41
N ALA A 85 12.74 10.71 -9.40
CA ALA A 85 14.05 11.35 -9.46
C ALA A 85 15.18 10.33 -9.66
N ALA A 86 15.14 9.20 -8.94
CA ALA A 86 16.13 8.14 -9.08
C ALA A 86 16.16 7.56 -10.50
N PHE A 87 15.00 7.33 -11.10
CA PHE A 87 14.91 6.88 -12.49
C PHE A 87 15.42 7.95 -13.48
N LEU A 88 15.13 9.23 -13.25
CA LEU A 88 15.66 10.31 -14.09
C LEU A 88 17.20 10.43 -13.99
N LEU A 89 17.77 10.20 -12.81
CA LEU A 89 19.22 10.16 -12.61
C LEU A 89 19.86 8.99 -13.37
N ASP A 90 19.21 7.82 -13.33
CA ASP A 90 19.66 6.63 -14.07
C ASP A 90 19.65 6.88 -15.59
N LEU A 91 18.55 7.45 -16.11
CA LEU A 91 18.45 7.84 -17.52
C LEU A 91 19.45 8.94 -17.92
N GLY A 92 19.74 9.88 -17.02
CA GLY A 92 20.62 11.02 -17.27
C GLY A 92 22.10 10.69 -17.19
N GLY A 93 22.45 9.64 -16.43
CA GLY A 93 23.81 9.16 -16.23
C GLY A 93 24.71 10.14 -15.45
N ALA A 94 26.02 9.90 -15.54
CA ALA A 94 27.03 10.67 -14.82
C ALA A 94 26.99 12.20 -15.03
N PRO A 95 26.70 12.75 -16.24
CA PRO A 95 26.64 14.20 -16.44
C PRO A 95 25.54 14.89 -15.62
N VAL A 96 24.37 14.25 -15.49
CA VAL A 96 23.25 14.83 -14.74
C VAL A 96 23.51 14.73 -13.23
N ILE A 97 24.07 13.60 -12.79
CA ILE A 97 24.48 13.40 -11.39
C ILE A 97 25.53 14.44 -10.99
N SER A 98 26.54 14.69 -11.83
CA SER A 98 27.60 15.66 -11.51
C SER A 98 27.06 17.09 -11.42
N ALA A 99 26.19 17.50 -12.36
CA ALA A 99 25.55 18.81 -12.33
C ALA A 99 24.74 19.03 -11.05
N LEU A 100 23.99 18.02 -10.60
CA LEU A 100 23.22 18.09 -9.36
C LEU A 100 24.10 18.06 -8.11
N VAL A 101 25.14 17.22 -8.06
CA VAL A 101 26.05 17.17 -6.90
C VAL A 101 26.75 18.51 -6.70
N VAL A 102 27.29 19.10 -7.77
CA VAL A 102 27.93 20.42 -7.71
C VAL A 102 26.92 21.49 -7.30
N GLY A 103 25.72 21.47 -7.88
CA GLY A 103 24.64 22.40 -7.53
C GLY A 103 24.21 22.30 -6.07
N LEU A 104 24.07 21.08 -5.54
CA LEU A 104 23.72 20.82 -4.14
C LEU A 104 24.85 21.22 -3.19
N MET A 105 26.12 21.02 -3.57
CA MET A 105 27.26 21.52 -2.79
C MET A 105 27.22 23.05 -2.68
N VAL A 106 26.98 23.76 -3.79
CA VAL A 106 26.82 25.22 -3.79
C VAL A 106 25.63 25.65 -2.93
N ALA A 107 24.48 24.99 -3.07
CA ALA A 107 23.29 25.28 -2.27
C ALA A 107 23.53 25.06 -0.77
N TYR A 108 24.27 24.01 -0.40
CA TYR A 108 24.65 23.71 0.98
C TYR A 108 25.60 24.77 1.55
N VAL A 109 26.61 25.18 0.80
CA VAL A 109 27.52 26.26 1.22
C VAL A 109 26.73 27.55 1.44
N LEU A 110 25.83 27.93 0.51
CA LEU A 110 25.01 29.13 0.64
C LEU A 110 24.02 29.06 1.82
N ASP A 111 23.46 27.88 2.10
CA ASP A 111 22.60 27.66 3.27
C ASP A 111 23.40 27.74 4.58
N SER A 112 24.62 27.18 4.60
CA SER A 112 25.53 27.28 5.76
C SER A 112 25.95 28.71 6.07
N LEU A 113 26.04 29.56 5.04
CA LEU A 113 26.27 31.01 5.16
C LEU A 113 24.99 31.79 5.49
N SER A 114 23.87 31.11 5.75
CA SER A 114 22.54 31.67 6.05
C SER A 114 21.91 32.51 4.93
N PHE A 115 22.43 32.43 3.70
CA PHE A 115 21.90 33.15 2.54
C PHE A 115 20.75 32.38 1.86
N LYS A 116 19.56 32.47 2.50
CA LYS A 116 18.35 31.69 2.13
C LYS A 116 17.93 31.85 0.66
N PHE A 117 17.94 33.08 0.15
CA PHE A 117 17.58 33.36 -1.25
C PHE A 117 18.56 32.72 -2.23
N GLY A 118 19.86 32.79 -1.95
CA GLY A 118 20.87 32.19 -2.81
C GLY A 118 20.79 30.67 -2.81
N SER A 119 20.54 30.04 -1.65
CA SER A 119 20.32 28.59 -1.59
C SER A 119 19.10 28.17 -2.43
N PHE A 120 17.99 28.91 -2.34
CA PHE A 120 16.81 28.68 -3.15
C PHE A 120 17.07 28.76 -4.66
N PHE A 121 17.71 29.85 -5.12
CA PHE A 121 18.03 30.03 -6.54
C PHE A 121 19.09 29.03 -7.01
N ALA A 122 20.07 28.67 -6.17
CA ALA A 122 21.07 27.66 -6.50
C ALA A 122 20.43 26.30 -6.78
N VAL A 123 19.42 25.89 -6.00
CA VAL A 123 18.66 24.66 -6.27
C VAL A 123 17.96 24.75 -7.63
N TRP A 124 17.21 25.82 -7.91
CA TRP A 124 16.51 25.93 -9.20
C TRP A 124 17.45 26.00 -10.40
N PHE A 125 18.55 26.75 -10.30
CA PHE A 125 19.57 26.76 -11.35
C PHE A 125 20.22 25.39 -11.54
N SER A 126 20.44 24.63 -10.46
CA SER A 126 20.95 23.26 -10.56
C SER A 126 19.97 22.32 -11.28
N LEU A 127 18.67 22.44 -11.02
CA LEU A 127 17.64 21.65 -11.70
C LEU A 127 17.52 22.02 -13.18
N ILE A 128 17.63 23.31 -13.52
CA ILE A 128 17.65 23.78 -14.92
C ILE A 128 18.91 23.29 -15.62
N ALA A 129 20.07 23.43 -15.00
CA ALA A 129 21.33 22.93 -15.55
C ALA A 129 21.27 21.42 -15.77
N ALA A 130 20.76 20.67 -14.78
CA ALA A 130 20.55 19.23 -14.89
C ALA A 130 19.61 18.86 -16.04
N GLN A 131 18.54 19.62 -16.26
CA GLN A 131 17.63 19.42 -17.38
C GLN A 131 18.30 19.67 -18.73
N ILE A 132 19.07 20.75 -18.85
CA ILE A 132 19.84 21.07 -20.06
C ILE A 132 20.85 19.96 -20.34
N THR A 133 21.60 19.54 -19.31
CA THR A 133 22.53 18.41 -19.42
C THR A 133 21.81 17.14 -19.87
N PHE A 134 20.64 16.83 -19.29
CA PHE A 134 19.81 15.70 -19.68
C PHE A 134 19.38 15.77 -21.15
N PHE A 135 19.04 16.97 -21.66
CA PHE A 135 18.73 17.15 -23.09
C PHE A 135 19.89 16.81 -24.03
N PHE A 136 21.12 17.13 -23.64
CA PHE A 136 22.30 16.88 -24.47
C PHE A 136 22.97 15.52 -24.22
N SER A 137 22.80 14.94 -23.04
CA SER A 137 23.42 13.67 -22.65
C SER A 137 22.53 12.46 -22.93
N SER A 138 21.21 12.61 -22.90
CA SER A 138 20.30 11.48 -23.08
C SER A 138 20.21 11.08 -24.55
N SER A 139 20.34 9.77 -24.81
CA SER A 139 20.16 9.19 -26.14
C SER A 139 18.69 9.12 -26.58
N LEU A 140 17.75 9.71 -25.83
CA LEU A 140 16.29 9.55 -26.02
C LEU A 140 15.80 10.00 -27.39
N LEU A 141 16.34 11.09 -27.94
CA LEU A 141 15.98 11.57 -29.28
C LEU A 141 16.51 10.66 -30.41
N TYR A 142 17.59 9.94 -30.16
CA TYR A 142 18.21 9.03 -31.13
C TYR A 142 17.71 7.58 -30.99
N SER A 143 17.30 7.19 -29.78
CA SER A 143 16.85 5.84 -29.44
C SER A 143 15.38 5.60 -29.82
N LEU A 144 14.57 6.65 -29.92
CA LEU A 144 13.16 6.54 -30.26
C LEU A 144 12.96 6.75 -31.77
N SER A 145 12.18 5.86 -32.38
CA SER A 145 11.94 5.85 -33.83
C SER A 145 11.25 7.12 -34.36
N HIS A 146 10.53 7.84 -33.49
CA HIS A 146 9.82 9.06 -33.84
C HIS A 146 10.26 10.23 -32.96
N VAL A 147 10.67 11.32 -33.60
CA VAL A 147 11.07 12.58 -32.94
C VAL A 147 9.95 13.13 -32.04
N SER A 148 8.69 12.98 -32.45
CA SER A 148 7.53 13.39 -31.65
C SER A 148 7.49 12.67 -30.30
N LEU A 149 7.73 11.36 -30.28
CA LEU A 149 7.76 10.57 -29.05
C LEU A 149 8.93 10.97 -28.16
N GLY A 150 10.08 11.27 -28.77
CA GLY A 150 11.24 11.83 -28.07
C GLY A 150 10.92 13.16 -27.39
N ILE A 151 10.25 14.09 -28.09
CA ILE A 151 9.85 15.38 -27.51
C ILE A 151 8.87 15.18 -26.33
N PHE A 152 7.88 14.29 -26.46
CA PHE A 152 6.95 14.00 -25.36
C PHE A 152 7.63 13.34 -24.15
N ALA A 153 8.58 12.44 -24.38
CA ALA A 153 9.36 11.82 -23.31
C ALA A 153 10.19 12.88 -22.57
N MET A 154 10.88 13.75 -23.31
CA MET A 154 11.65 14.85 -22.71
C MET A 154 10.78 15.85 -21.96
N LEU A 155 9.60 16.16 -22.49
CA LEU A 155 8.62 17.01 -21.81
C LEU A 155 8.16 16.38 -20.49
N THR A 156 7.93 15.07 -20.47
CA THR A 156 7.55 14.32 -19.27
C THR A 156 8.66 14.37 -18.21
N CYS A 157 9.92 14.18 -18.62
CA CYS A 157 11.08 14.34 -17.74
C CYS A 157 11.21 15.77 -17.20
N ALA A 158 11.06 16.77 -18.07
CA ALA A 158 11.11 18.18 -17.68
C ALA A 158 10.00 18.54 -16.68
N LEU A 159 8.79 18.03 -16.89
CA LEU A 159 7.65 18.23 -15.99
C LEU A 159 7.90 17.58 -14.63
N ALA A 160 8.48 16.38 -14.59
CA ALA A 160 8.84 15.73 -13.33
C ALA A 160 9.94 16.48 -12.58
N ASN A 161 10.97 16.94 -13.28
CA ASN A 161 12.05 17.75 -12.71
C ASN A 161 11.50 19.09 -12.16
N PHE A 162 10.58 19.71 -12.87
CA PHE A 162 9.86 20.90 -12.41
C PHE A 162 9.05 20.62 -11.12
N LEU A 163 8.32 19.50 -11.04
CA LEU A 163 7.57 19.12 -9.84
C LEU A 163 8.50 18.82 -8.65
N ILE A 164 9.70 18.25 -8.89
CA ILE A 164 10.74 18.10 -7.86
C ILE A 164 11.18 19.48 -7.36
N GLY A 165 11.41 20.44 -8.25
CA GLY A 165 11.73 21.83 -7.87
C GLY A 165 10.63 22.49 -7.03
N VAL A 166 9.36 22.30 -7.41
CA VAL A 166 8.21 22.78 -6.62
C VAL A 166 8.17 22.11 -5.23
N TRP A 167 8.42 20.81 -5.15
CA TRP A 167 8.47 20.08 -3.89
C TRP A 167 9.59 20.56 -2.97
N VAL A 168 10.78 20.81 -3.52
CA VAL A 168 11.92 21.37 -2.74
C VAL A 168 11.62 22.81 -2.29
N SER A 169 10.97 23.61 -3.13
CA SER A 169 10.56 24.99 -2.80
C SER A 169 9.69 25.05 -1.54
N LEU A 170 8.79 24.08 -1.38
CA LEU A 170 7.94 23.98 -0.18
C LEU A 170 8.70 23.63 1.10
N GLN A 171 9.96 23.19 1.04
CA GLN A 171 10.77 22.90 2.25
C GLN A 171 11.35 24.17 2.88
N PHE A 172 11.44 25.28 2.14
CA PHE A 172 11.98 26.54 2.65
C PHE A 172 10.97 27.23 3.58
N LYS A 173 11.26 27.24 4.88
CA LYS A 173 10.41 27.90 5.91
C LYS A 173 10.17 29.38 5.64
N TRP A 174 11.16 30.08 5.07
CA TRP A 174 11.03 31.49 4.71
C TRP A 174 9.88 31.72 3.72
N MET A 175 9.78 30.90 2.67
CA MET A 175 8.70 30.98 1.68
C MET A 175 7.33 30.73 2.30
N GLN A 176 7.24 29.80 3.26
CA GLN A 176 6.00 29.50 3.99
C GLN A 176 5.49 30.69 4.82
N MET A 177 6.40 31.51 5.36
CA MET A 177 6.05 32.65 6.20
C MET A 177 5.72 33.90 5.38
N GLU A 178 6.46 34.16 4.30
CA GLU A 178 6.33 35.40 3.52
C GLU A 178 5.26 35.31 2.42
N TYR A 179 5.09 34.14 1.81
CA TYR A 179 4.16 33.94 0.68
C TYR A 179 3.20 32.75 0.88
N PRO A 180 2.30 32.81 1.87
CA PRO A 180 1.44 31.68 2.21
C PRO A 180 0.41 31.32 1.12
N THR A 181 -0.02 32.28 0.31
CA THR A 181 -0.94 32.02 -0.83
C THR A 181 -0.26 31.21 -1.92
N ILE A 182 0.99 31.53 -2.24
CA ILE A 182 1.82 30.81 -3.21
C ILE A 182 2.07 29.37 -2.73
N VAL A 183 2.34 29.21 -1.44
CA VAL A 183 2.56 27.87 -0.84
C VAL A 183 1.33 26.97 -0.98
N LEU A 184 0.12 27.52 -0.81
CA LEU A 184 -1.13 26.78 -1.04
C LEU A 184 -1.34 26.41 -2.51
N THR A 185 -1.01 27.31 -3.45
CA THR A 185 -1.14 27.01 -4.89
C THR A 185 -0.11 25.99 -5.35
N LEU A 186 1.12 26.04 -4.83
CA LEU A 186 2.15 25.04 -5.07
C LEU A 186 1.78 23.66 -4.47
N GLU A 187 1.16 23.62 -3.29
CA GLU A 187 0.62 22.36 -2.72
C GLU A 187 -0.48 21.79 -3.63
N ARG A 188 -1.43 22.61 -4.09
CA ARG A 188 -2.48 22.18 -5.03
C ARG A 188 -1.90 21.70 -6.36
N LEU A 189 -0.91 22.40 -6.91
CA LEU A 189 -0.22 22.04 -8.15
C LEU A 189 0.44 20.67 -8.03
N LEU A 190 1.17 20.41 -6.93
CA LEU A 190 1.77 19.09 -6.70
C LEU A 190 0.70 18.00 -6.62
N PHE A 191 -0.36 18.21 -5.84
CA PHE A 191 -1.42 17.21 -5.71
C PHE A 191 -2.17 16.94 -7.02
N ALA A 192 -2.29 17.93 -7.91
CA ALA A 192 -2.94 17.80 -9.20
C ALA A 192 -2.04 17.13 -10.26
N CYS A 193 -0.74 17.46 -10.30
CA CYS A 193 0.13 17.02 -11.39
C CYS A 193 0.95 15.76 -11.06
N VAL A 194 1.36 15.56 -9.81
CA VAL A 194 2.17 14.40 -9.40
C VAL A 194 1.54 13.05 -9.77
N PRO A 195 0.23 12.76 -9.53
CA PRO A 195 -0.32 11.46 -9.87
C PRO A 195 -0.23 11.14 -11.37
N LEU A 196 -0.39 12.14 -12.24
CA LEU A 196 -0.30 11.96 -13.69
C LEU A 196 1.14 11.68 -14.13
N VAL A 197 2.09 12.49 -13.66
CA VAL A 197 3.49 12.39 -14.10
C VAL A 197 4.20 11.19 -13.48
N ALA A 198 4.00 10.97 -12.18
CA ALA A 198 4.63 9.84 -11.48
C ALA A 198 4.10 8.50 -12.01
N SER A 199 2.80 8.38 -12.32
CA SER A 199 2.26 7.16 -12.91
C SER A 199 2.93 6.81 -14.25
N ALA A 200 3.15 7.81 -15.11
CA ALA A 200 3.85 7.62 -16.39
C ALA A 200 5.32 7.20 -16.18
N ILE A 201 6.06 7.90 -15.31
CA ILE A 201 7.48 7.60 -15.03
C ILE A 201 7.67 6.23 -14.39
N PHE A 202 6.83 5.86 -13.41
CA PHE A 202 6.89 4.54 -12.78
C PHE A 202 6.59 3.43 -13.78
N THR A 203 5.63 3.67 -14.68
CA THR A 203 5.32 2.72 -15.74
C THR A 203 6.49 2.60 -16.70
N TRP A 204 7.10 3.70 -17.11
CA TRP A 204 8.28 3.69 -17.97
C TRP A 204 9.43 2.91 -17.34
N ALA A 205 9.76 3.20 -16.08
CA ALA A 205 10.80 2.49 -15.33
C ALA A 205 10.51 0.98 -15.19
N THR A 206 9.24 0.60 -15.04
CA THR A 206 8.84 -0.81 -14.95
C THR A 206 8.93 -1.50 -16.30
N ILE A 207 8.49 -0.84 -17.37
CA ILE A 207 8.58 -1.38 -18.74
C ILE A 207 10.04 -1.56 -19.16
N SER A 208 10.94 -0.63 -18.79
CA SER A 208 12.37 -0.79 -19.10
C SER A 208 13.00 -2.00 -18.41
N ALA A 209 12.45 -2.44 -17.27
CA ALA A 209 12.95 -3.61 -16.54
C ALA A 209 12.27 -4.94 -16.95
N VAL A 210 10.96 -4.93 -17.19
CA VAL A 210 10.13 -6.16 -17.35
C VAL A 210 9.59 -6.34 -18.77
N GLY A 211 9.66 -5.32 -19.61
CA GLY A 211 9.15 -5.34 -20.98
C GLY A 211 7.72 -4.81 -21.13
N MET A 212 7.27 -4.71 -22.39
CA MET A 212 6.05 -3.98 -22.78
C MET A 212 4.76 -4.81 -22.74
N THR A 213 4.85 -6.14 -22.65
CA THR A 213 3.70 -7.06 -22.80
C THR A 213 2.54 -6.74 -21.85
N ASN A 214 2.83 -6.50 -20.57
CA ASN A 214 1.83 -6.19 -19.54
C ASN A 214 1.83 -4.70 -19.13
N ALA A 215 2.37 -3.82 -19.96
CA ALA A 215 2.60 -2.41 -19.65
C ALA A 215 1.34 -1.67 -19.17
N ALA A 216 0.19 -1.91 -19.80
CA ALA A 216 -1.08 -1.27 -19.44
C ALA A 216 -1.57 -1.67 -18.04
N TYR A 217 -1.30 -2.90 -17.61
CA TYR A 217 -1.64 -3.35 -16.26
C TYR A 217 -0.74 -2.71 -15.20
N TYR A 218 0.56 -2.52 -15.49
CA TYR A 218 1.45 -1.77 -14.60
C TYR A 218 0.97 -0.32 -14.44
N PHE A 219 0.60 0.32 -15.56
CA PHE A 219 0.09 1.68 -15.55
C PHE A 219 -1.22 1.81 -14.76
N MET A 220 -2.13 0.86 -14.93
CA MET A 220 -3.37 0.76 -14.16
C MET A 220 -3.10 0.69 -12.65
N VAL A 221 -2.16 -0.15 -12.20
CA VAL A 221 -1.81 -0.30 -10.79
C VAL A 221 -1.23 0.99 -10.22
N PHE A 222 -0.27 1.61 -10.90
CA PHE A 222 0.31 2.89 -10.45
C PHE A 222 -0.74 4.01 -10.40
N ASN A 223 -1.63 4.07 -11.39
CA ASN A 223 -2.76 5.01 -11.38
C ASN A 223 -3.68 4.78 -10.18
N CYS A 224 -4.02 3.54 -9.83
CA CYS A 224 -4.84 3.24 -8.65
C CYS A 224 -4.15 3.68 -7.35
N ILE A 225 -2.84 3.40 -7.20
CA ILE A 225 -2.04 3.77 -6.03
C ILE A 225 -1.98 5.29 -5.87
N PHE A 226 -1.62 6.01 -6.93
CA PHE A 226 -1.51 7.46 -6.87
C PHE A 226 -2.88 8.14 -6.74
N TYR A 227 -3.92 7.62 -7.38
CA TYR A 227 -5.29 8.09 -7.17
C TYR A 227 -5.69 7.98 -5.68
N TRP A 228 -5.38 6.86 -5.02
CA TRP A 228 -5.64 6.71 -3.58
C TRP A 228 -4.89 7.72 -2.71
N LEU A 229 -3.63 7.99 -3.05
CA LEU A 229 -2.75 8.85 -2.26
C LEU A 229 -3.13 10.33 -2.39
N TYR A 230 -3.52 10.77 -3.59
CA TYR A 230 -3.70 12.17 -3.94
C TYR A 230 -5.15 12.60 -4.17
N SER A 231 -6.02 11.79 -4.79
CA SER A 231 -7.35 12.23 -5.26
C SER A 231 -8.45 12.20 -4.20
N ILE A 232 -8.28 11.45 -3.11
CA ILE A 232 -9.24 11.43 -1.99
C ILE A 232 -9.25 12.83 -1.34
N PRO A 233 -10.41 13.39 -0.94
CA PRO A 233 -10.48 14.73 -0.36
C PRO A 233 -9.56 14.85 0.88
N ARG A 234 -8.65 15.82 0.84
CA ARG A 234 -7.66 16.10 1.90
C ARG A 234 -7.62 17.58 2.22
N VAL A 235 -7.40 17.88 3.50
CA VAL A 235 -7.15 19.24 3.99
C VAL A 235 -5.70 19.62 3.73
N SER A 236 -5.47 20.87 3.35
CA SER A 236 -4.13 21.45 3.15
C SER A 236 -3.28 21.41 4.43
N SER A 237 -1.96 21.21 4.26
CA SER A 237 -0.98 21.22 5.37
C SER A 237 -0.77 22.61 5.99
N PHE A 238 -1.13 23.68 5.27
CA PHE A 238 -0.81 25.06 5.61
C PHE A 238 -2.01 25.87 6.11
N ARG A 239 -3.23 25.30 6.08
CA ARG A 239 -4.42 25.94 6.65
C ARG A 239 -4.60 25.60 8.13
N LEU A 240 -4.92 26.61 8.94
CA LEU A 240 -5.19 26.44 10.38
C LEU A 240 -6.46 25.63 10.57
N LYS A 241 -6.38 24.61 11.43
CA LYS A 241 -7.52 23.78 11.84
C LYS A 241 -8.33 24.53 12.91
N GLN A 242 -8.95 25.66 12.59
CA GLN A 242 -9.76 26.40 13.56
C GLN A 242 -11.26 26.21 13.34
N GLU A 243 -11.85 25.63 14.39
CA GLU A 243 -13.24 25.64 14.84
C GLU A 243 -14.34 25.80 13.79
N VAL A 244 -14.92 24.65 13.45
CA VAL A 244 -16.33 24.52 13.11
C VAL A 244 -17.15 24.98 14.33
N ASN A 245 -17.29 26.29 14.52
CA ASN A 245 -18.21 26.86 15.49
C ASN A 245 -19.16 27.82 14.77
N TYR A 246 -20.43 27.40 14.76
CA TYR A 246 -21.64 28.22 14.67
C TYR A 246 -21.71 29.26 13.56
N HIS A 247 -21.86 28.83 12.30
CA HIS A 247 -22.93 29.32 11.42
C HIS A 247 -23.11 28.33 10.25
N GLY A 248 -24.37 27.98 9.98
CA GLY A 248 -24.75 26.82 9.18
C GLY A 248 -24.27 26.82 7.73
N SER A 249 -23.79 25.63 7.33
CA SER A 249 -24.12 24.95 6.06
C SER A 249 -23.63 25.48 4.71
N GLN A 250 -22.38 25.99 4.56
CA GLN A 250 -21.81 26.08 3.19
C GLN A 250 -20.28 26.18 2.98
N SER A 251 -19.42 26.05 4.00
CA SER A 251 -17.99 26.41 3.87
C SER A 251 -16.98 25.25 4.03
N THR A 252 -17.33 24.01 3.66
CA THR A 252 -16.40 22.86 3.72
C THR A 252 -15.62 22.57 2.44
N GLU A 253 -16.04 23.10 1.28
CA GLU A 253 -15.39 22.81 -0.01
C GLU A 253 -14.06 23.57 -0.19
N ASP A 254 -13.94 24.78 0.36
CA ASP A 254 -12.72 25.59 0.27
C ASP A 254 -11.53 25.04 1.07
N LEU A 255 -11.74 24.03 1.92
CA LEU A 255 -10.69 23.43 2.75
C LEU A 255 -9.89 22.33 2.02
N TYR A 256 -10.43 21.77 0.93
CA TYR A 256 -9.76 20.70 0.22
C TYR A 256 -8.65 21.23 -0.70
N ILE A 257 -7.58 20.44 -0.84
CA ILE A 257 -6.45 20.78 -1.72
C ILE A 257 -6.89 20.76 -3.19
N LEU A 258 -7.68 19.76 -3.57
CA LEU A 258 -8.16 19.54 -4.94
C LEU A 258 -9.58 20.07 -5.11
N GLY A 259 -9.85 20.69 -6.27
CA GLY A 259 -11.19 21.07 -6.68
C GLY A 259 -11.90 19.97 -7.46
N GLN A 260 -13.08 20.31 -7.98
CA GLN A 260 -13.91 19.40 -8.77
C GLN A 260 -13.25 19.07 -10.13
N LEU A 261 -12.61 20.06 -10.77
CA LEU A 261 -11.95 19.88 -12.06
C LEU A 261 -10.79 18.89 -11.97
N GLU A 262 -9.89 19.06 -11.00
CA GLU A 262 -8.75 18.16 -10.83
C GLU A 262 -9.22 16.75 -10.45
N SER A 263 -10.24 16.65 -9.61
CA SER A 263 -10.83 15.35 -9.26
C SER A 263 -11.43 14.65 -10.49
N CYS A 264 -12.10 15.39 -11.37
CA CYS A 264 -12.60 14.88 -12.65
C CYS A 264 -11.45 14.39 -13.55
N VAL A 265 -10.40 15.20 -13.73
CA VAL A 265 -9.22 14.82 -14.53
C VAL A 265 -8.56 13.56 -13.97
N HIS A 266 -8.40 13.46 -12.65
CA HIS A 266 -7.85 12.26 -12.02
C HIS A 266 -8.72 11.02 -12.23
N THR A 267 -10.05 11.16 -12.21
CA THR A 267 -10.96 10.04 -12.51
C THR A 267 -10.93 9.62 -13.97
N LEU A 268 -10.85 10.58 -14.91
CA LEU A 268 -10.70 10.26 -16.33
C LEU A 268 -9.37 9.56 -16.60
N ASN A 269 -8.28 10.03 -15.98
CA ASN A 269 -6.98 9.37 -16.05
C ASN A 269 -7.03 7.96 -15.44
N LEU A 270 -7.68 7.78 -14.29
CA LEU A 270 -7.79 6.46 -13.67
C LEU A 270 -8.52 5.43 -14.57
N LEU A 271 -9.63 5.84 -15.22
CA LEU A 271 -10.50 4.93 -15.98
C LEU A 271 -10.04 4.70 -17.42
N PHE A 272 -9.61 5.75 -18.13
CA PHE A 272 -9.42 5.68 -19.57
C PHE A 272 -7.96 5.57 -20.00
N PHE A 273 -7.02 6.18 -19.28
CA PHE A 273 -5.63 6.22 -19.72
C PHE A 273 -4.97 4.83 -19.84
N PRO A 274 -5.14 3.89 -18.89
CA PRO A 274 -4.65 2.51 -19.04
C PRO A 274 -5.26 1.79 -20.25
N LEU A 275 -6.55 2.00 -20.51
CA LEU A 275 -7.26 1.40 -21.63
C LEU A 275 -6.77 1.96 -22.97
N VAL A 276 -6.68 3.29 -23.10
CA VAL A 276 -6.17 3.95 -24.31
C VAL A 276 -4.73 3.54 -24.57
N PHE A 277 -3.91 3.43 -23.53
CA PHE A 277 -2.53 2.97 -23.66
C PHE A 277 -2.44 1.50 -24.13
N HIS A 278 -3.32 0.61 -23.65
CA HIS A 278 -3.39 -0.76 -24.16
C HIS A 278 -3.83 -0.81 -25.62
N ILE A 279 -4.88 -0.05 -25.97
CA ILE A 279 -5.37 0.04 -27.35
C ILE A 279 -4.26 0.55 -28.27
N ALA A 280 -3.56 1.63 -27.89
CA ALA A 280 -2.48 2.20 -28.69
C ALA A 280 -1.30 1.25 -28.85
N SER A 281 -0.94 0.49 -27.82
CA SER A 281 0.21 -0.44 -27.86
C SER A 281 -0.10 -1.75 -28.58
N HIS A 282 -1.34 -2.24 -28.53
CA HIS A 282 -1.73 -3.56 -29.04
C HIS A 282 -2.82 -3.50 -30.13
N TYR A 283 -2.94 -2.38 -30.85
CA TYR A 283 -4.06 -2.09 -31.76
C TYR A 283 -4.35 -3.17 -32.81
N LEU A 284 -3.31 -3.88 -33.27
CA LEU A 284 -3.43 -4.96 -34.26
C LEU A 284 -4.07 -6.25 -33.71
N VAL A 285 -4.02 -6.46 -32.38
CA VAL A 285 -4.35 -7.75 -31.75
C VAL A 285 -5.61 -7.66 -30.87
N ILE A 286 -6.21 -6.46 -30.74
CA ILE A 286 -7.33 -6.19 -29.82
C ILE A 286 -8.49 -7.18 -29.95
N PHE A 287 -8.91 -7.51 -31.17
CA PHE A 287 -10.04 -8.39 -31.45
C PHE A 287 -9.63 -9.78 -31.94
N SER A 288 -8.36 -10.15 -31.77
CA SER A 288 -7.85 -11.45 -32.22
C SER A 288 -8.35 -12.62 -31.36
N SER A 289 -8.64 -12.38 -30.08
CA SER A 289 -8.97 -13.43 -29.12
C SER A 289 -9.99 -12.95 -28.08
N SER A 290 -10.73 -13.89 -27.48
CA SER A 290 -11.61 -13.56 -26.34
C SER A 290 -10.83 -13.04 -25.14
N SER A 291 -9.58 -13.46 -24.96
CA SER A 291 -8.67 -12.95 -23.92
C SER A 291 -8.32 -11.48 -24.10
N SER A 292 -8.05 -11.02 -25.33
CA SER A 292 -7.71 -9.61 -25.59
C SER A 292 -8.92 -8.69 -25.38
N VAL A 293 -10.13 -9.17 -25.67
CA VAL A 293 -11.37 -8.45 -25.33
C VAL A 293 -11.57 -8.39 -23.81
N CYS A 294 -11.29 -9.49 -23.09
CA CYS A 294 -11.31 -9.49 -21.62
C CYS A 294 -10.29 -8.52 -21.03
N ASP A 295 -9.11 -8.35 -21.64
CA ASP A 295 -8.11 -7.40 -21.18
C ASP A 295 -8.60 -5.95 -21.24
N LEU A 296 -9.30 -5.55 -22.30
CA LEU A 296 -9.95 -4.24 -22.38
C LEU A 296 -10.99 -4.03 -21.27
N LEU A 297 -11.83 -5.03 -21.04
CA LEU A 297 -12.85 -4.97 -20.00
C LEU A 297 -12.21 -4.88 -18.61
N LEU A 298 -11.18 -5.68 -18.33
CA LEU A 298 -10.46 -5.65 -17.04
C LEU A 298 -9.78 -4.30 -16.80
N LEU A 299 -9.12 -3.73 -17.82
CA LEU A 299 -8.43 -2.45 -17.71
C LEU A 299 -9.36 -1.26 -17.43
N PHE A 300 -10.65 -1.36 -17.78
CA PHE A 300 -11.65 -0.35 -17.44
C PHE A 300 -12.39 -0.66 -16.14
N PHE A 301 -12.90 -1.88 -15.98
CA PHE A 301 -13.78 -2.23 -14.87
C PHE A 301 -13.04 -2.47 -13.55
N ILE A 302 -11.75 -2.84 -13.56
CA ILE A 302 -10.96 -2.92 -12.32
C ILE A 302 -10.76 -1.52 -11.71
N PRO A 303 -10.26 -0.49 -12.43
CA PRO A 303 -10.17 0.87 -11.90
C PRO A 303 -11.53 1.44 -11.53
N PHE A 304 -12.59 1.11 -12.27
CA PHE A 304 -13.95 1.52 -11.93
C PHE A 304 -14.45 0.93 -10.62
N LEU A 305 -14.29 -0.40 -10.43
CA LEU A 305 -14.61 -1.06 -9.16
C LEU A 305 -13.79 -0.46 -8.00
N PHE A 306 -12.50 -0.21 -8.24
CA PHE A 306 -11.63 0.47 -7.28
C PHE A 306 -12.10 1.89 -6.94
N GLN A 307 -12.52 2.68 -7.92
CA GLN A 307 -13.07 4.03 -7.70
C GLN A 307 -14.37 3.98 -6.90
N LEU A 308 -15.26 3.04 -7.21
CA LEU A 308 -16.49 2.83 -6.44
C LEU A 308 -16.18 2.42 -4.99
N TYR A 309 -15.18 1.57 -4.77
CA TYR A 309 -14.71 1.29 -3.41
C TYR A 309 -14.10 2.52 -2.74
N ALA A 310 -13.24 3.27 -3.43
CA ALA A 310 -12.64 4.50 -2.93
C ALA A 310 -13.68 5.60 -2.63
N SER A 311 -14.84 5.54 -3.28
CA SER A 311 -15.94 6.46 -3.01
C SER A 311 -16.55 6.30 -1.61
N THR A 312 -16.38 5.14 -0.96
CA THR A 312 -16.70 4.97 0.47
C THR A 312 -15.86 5.88 1.38
N ARG A 313 -14.72 6.38 0.87
CA ARG A 313 -13.85 7.38 1.51
C ARG A 313 -13.99 8.78 0.91
N GLY A 314 -15.04 9.02 0.14
CA GLY A 314 -15.33 10.31 -0.46
C GLY A 314 -14.66 10.58 -1.80
N ALA A 315 -14.15 9.59 -2.54
CA ALA A 315 -13.54 9.83 -3.87
C ALA A 315 -14.50 10.47 -4.91
N LEU A 316 -15.80 10.21 -4.80
CA LEU A 316 -16.85 10.77 -5.69
C LEU A 316 -17.54 12.02 -5.09
N TRP A 317 -16.92 12.69 -4.13
CA TRP A 317 -17.49 13.86 -3.45
C TRP A 317 -17.92 14.99 -4.39
N TRP A 318 -17.28 15.09 -5.55
CA TRP A 318 -17.53 16.12 -6.57
C TRP A 318 -18.70 15.79 -7.52
N VAL A 319 -19.19 14.55 -7.56
CA VAL A 319 -20.22 14.09 -8.51
C VAL A 319 -21.64 14.38 -8.00
N THR A 320 -21.94 14.02 -6.76
CA THR A 320 -23.23 14.31 -6.14
C THR A 320 -23.06 14.57 -4.65
N LYS A 321 -23.82 15.55 -4.16
CA LYS A 321 -23.88 15.87 -2.72
C LYS A 321 -24.86 14.96 -1.97
N SER A 322 -25.73 14.23 -2.68
CA SER A 322 -26.74 13.39 -2.04
C SER A 322 -26.23 11.98 -1.77
N GLU A 323 -26.25 11.57 -0.49
CA GLU A 323 -25.75 10.26 -0.07
C GLU A 323 -26.55 9.10 -0.66
N ASN A 324 -27.87 9.28 -0.82
CA ASN A 324 -28.76 8.25 -1.36
C ASN A 324 -28.47 7.95 -2.84
N GLN A 325 -28.25 8.98 -3.67
CA GLN A 325 -27.88 8.76 -5.06
C GLN A 325 -26.50 8.15 -5.17
N LEU A 326 -25.55 8.59 -4.35
CA LEU A 326 -24.20 8.01 -4.33
C LEU A 326 -24.22 6.52 -3.98
N ARG A 327 -25.02 6.13 -2.97
CA ARG A 327 -25.19 4.72 -2.59
C ARG A 327 -25.85 3.88 -3.68
N SER A 328 -26.83 4.44 -4.38
CA SER A 328 -27.46 3.79 -5.54
C SER A 328 -26.46 3.55 -6.67
N ILE A 329 -25.68 4.58 -7.03
CA ILE A 329 -24.61 4.50 -8.03
C ILE A 329 -23.58 3.44 -7.64
N GLN A 330 -23.12 3.45 -6.38
CA GLN A 330 -22.17 2.47 -5.86
C GLN A 330 -22.68 1.03 -5.98
N PHE A 331 -23.94 0.80 -5.63
CA PHE A 331 -24.51 -0.55 -5.63
C PHE A 331 -24.74 -1.07 -7.05
N VAL A 332 -25.44 -0.31 -7.90
CA VAL A 332 -25.80 -0.73 -9.25
C VAL A 332 -24.55 -0.88 -10.12
N ASN A 333 -23.73 0.17 -10.17
CA ASN A 333 -22.52 0.13 -11.01
C ASN A 333 -21.47 -0.82 -10.42
N GLY A 334 -21.43 -0.98 -9.09
CA GLY A 334 -20.55 -1.94 -8.44
C GLY A 334 -20.91 -3.37 -8.78
N ALA A 335 -22.21 -3.72 -8.80
CA ALA A 335 -22.67 -5.04 -9.20
C ALA A 335 -22.35 -5.35 -10.67
N ILE A 336 -22.58 -4.40 -11.58
CA ILE A 336 -22.25 -4.54 -13.00
C ILE A 336 -20.74 -4.71 -13.18
N ALA A 337 -19.94 -3.84 -12.56
CA ALA A 337 -18.48 -3.90 -12.65
C ALA A 337 -17.93 -5.22 -12.10
N LEU A 338 -18.46 -5.69 -10.97
CA LEU A 338 -18.07 -6.95 -10.37
C LEU A 338 -18.38 -8.14 -11.30
N ALA A 339 -19.57 -8.16 -11.91
CA ALA A 339 -19.97 -9.21 -12.84
C ALA A 339 -19.04 -9.26 -14.06
N VAL A 340 -18.75 -8.11 -14.68
CA VAL A 340 -17.86 -8.05 -15.84
C VAL A 340 -16.44 -8.49 -15.47
N VAL A 341 -15.88 -7.99 -14.36
CA VAL A 341 -14.53 -8.39 -13.91
C VAL A 341 -14.45 -9.89 -13.65
N VAL A 342 -15.46 -10.45 -12.96
CA VAL A 342 -15.49 -11.88 -12.64
C VAL A 342 -15.55 -12.73 -13.92
N VAL A 343 -16.45 -12.42 -14.86
CA VAL A 343 -16.56 -13.16 -16.12
C VAL A 343 -15.27 -13.05 -16.94
N SER A 344 -14.64 -11.87 -17.00
CA SER A 344 -13.37 -11.70 -17.69
C SER A 344 -12.22 -12.50 -17.05
N LEU A 345 -12.18 -12.60 -15.71
CA LEU A 345 -11.22 -13.45 -15.01
C LEU A 345 -11.51 -14.95 -15.18
N GLU A 346 -12.77 -15.35 -15.31
CA GLU A 346 -13.13 -16.74 -15.59
C GLU A 346 -12.56 -17.19 -16.94
N VAL A 347 -12.79 -16.41 -18.00
CA VAL A 347 -12.28 -16.71 -19.34
C VAL A 347 -10.75 -16.70 -19.36
N ARG A 348 -10.13 -15.66 -18.80
CA ARG A 348 -8.69 -15.43 -18.90
C ARG A 348 -7.84 -16.29 -17.97
N VAL A 349 -8.34 -16.63 -16.78
CA VAL A 349 -7.57 -17.33 -15.75
C VAL A 349 -8.10 -18.74 -15.54
N VAL A 350 -9.39 -18.88 -15.23
CA VAL A 350 -9.95 -20.17 -14.81
C VAL A 350 -10.00 -21.15 -15.99
N PHE A 351 -10.62 -20.78 -17.11
CA PHE A 351 -10.74 -21.68 -18.26
C PHE A 351 -9.42 -21.80 -19.04
N HIS A 352 -8.69 -20.70 -19.19
CA HIS A 352 -7.42 -20.73 -19.92
C HIS A 352 -6.31 -21.51 -19.18
N SER A 353 -6.09 -21.22 -17.89
CA SER A 353 -4.98 -21.82 -17.13
C SER A 353 -5.39 -23.07 -16.34
N PHE A 354 -6.61 -23.11 -15.81
CA PHE A 354 -7.07 -24.20 -14.93
C PHE A 354 -8.12 -25.11 -15.56
N GLY A 355 -8.46 -24.93 -16.84
CA GLY A 355 -9.51 -25.70 -17.52
C GLY A 355 -9.34 -27.21 -17.43
N ARG A 356 -8.09 -27.70 -17.38
CA ARG A 356 -7.75 -29.13 -17.26
C ARG A 356 -8.09 -29.74 -15.90
N TYR A 357 -8.22 -28.92 -14.86
CA TYR A 357 -8.55 -29.38 -13.50
C TYR A 357 -10.05 -29.35 -13.21
N ILE A 358 -10.85 -28.80 -14.13
CA ILE A 358 -12.30 -28.77 -14.00
C ILE A 358 -12.83 -30.15 -14.40
N GLN A 359 -13.36 -30.88 -13.43
CA GLN A 359 -13.82 -32.26 -13.66
C GLN A 359 -15.23 -32.33 -14.26
N VAL A 360 -15.93 -31.20 -14.37
CA VAL A 360 -17.30 -31.13 -14.88
C VAL A 360 -17.29 -30.92 -16.41
N PRO A 361 -18.09 -31.67 -17.18
CA PRO A 361 -18.18 -31.46 -18.62
C PRO A 361 -18.95 -30.17 -18.98
N PRO A 362 -18.67 -29.55 -20.14
CA PRO A 362 -19.51 -28.49 -20.71
C PRO A 362 -20.93 -28.96 -20.99
N PRO A 363 -21.97 -28.12 -20.85
CA PRO A 363 -21.94 -26.68 -20.52
C PRO A 363 -21.99 -26.37 -19.01
N LEU A 364 -22.14 -27.38 -18.15
CA LEU A 364 -22.33 -27.20 -16.71
C LEU A 364 -21.10 -26.60 -16.02
N ASN A 365 -19.90 -26.83 -16.57
CA ASN A 365 -18.67 -26.22 -16.08
C ASN A 365 -18.74 -24.68 -16.05
N TYR A 366 -19.24 -24.05 -17.12
CA TYR A 366 -19.39 -22.60 -17.20
C TYR A 366 -20.33 -22.10 -16.10
N ALA A 367 -21.52 -22.70 -15.98
CA ALA A 367 -22.49 -22.30 -14.98
C ALA A 367 -21.96 -22.45 -13.54
N LEU A 368 -21.34 -23.58 -13.21
CA LEU A 368 -20.85 -23.84 -11.84
C LEU A 368 -19.63 -22.98 -11.48
N VAL A 369 -18.71 -22.75 -12.41
CA VAL A 369 -17.59 -21.83 -12.22
C VAL A 369 -18.11 -20.42 -11.98
N THR A 370 -19.04 -19.94 -12.81
CA THR A 370 -19.63 -18.61 -12.64
C THR A 370 -20.39 -18.46 -11.33
N VAL A 371 -21.20 -19.45 -10.94
CA VAL A 371 -21.89 -19.45 -9.64
C VAL A 371 -20.90 -19.38 -8.48
N THR A 372 -19.78 -20.11 -8.57
CA THR A 372 -18.74 -20.11 -7.53
C THR A 372 -18.03 -18.76 -7.44
N MET A 373 -17.52 -18.26 -8.57
CA MET A 373 -16.74 -17.02 -8.64
C MET A 373 -17.59 -15.78 -8.37
N LEU A 374 -18.73 -15.65 -9.05
CA LEU A 374 -19.63 -14.51 -8.86
C LEU A 374 -20.32 -14.57 -7.50
N GLY A 375 -20.72 -15.75 -7.05
CA GLY A 375 -21.34 -15.94 -5.73
C GLY A 375 -20.40 -15.57 -4.59
N THR A 376 -19.14 -16.01 -4.64
CA THR A 376 -18.13 -15.62 -3.63
C THR A 376 -17.77 -14.15 -3.70
N ALA A 377 -17.58 -13.59 -4.91
CA ALA A 377 -17.29 -12.18 -5.11
C ALA A 377 -18.44 -11.27 -4.62
N ALA A 378 -19.69 -11.63 -4.95
CA ALA A 378 -20.88 -10.90 -4.50
C ALA A 378 -21.07 -11.00 -2.97
N ALA A 379 -20.83 -12.16 -2.37
CA ALA A 379 -20.85 -12.33 -0.92
C ALA A 379 -19.80 -11.43 -0.24
N ALA A 380 -18.57 -11.44 -0.74
CA ALA A 380 -17.48 -10.62 -0.23
C ALA A 380 -17.77 -9.11 -0.39
N GLY A 381 -18.27 -8.70 -1.56
CA GLY A 381 -18.66 -7.32 -1.84
C GLY A 381 -19.82 -6.84 -0.95
N ALA A 382 -20.87 -7.65 -0.81
CA ALA A 382 -22.01 -7.34 0.05
C ALA A 382 -21.59 -7.18 1.53
N TYR A 383 -20.68 -8.03 2.00
CA TYR A 383 -20.11 -7.89 3.35
C TYR A 383 -19.23 -6.65 3.48
N ALA A 384 -18.37 -6.36 2.50
CA ALA A 384 -17.47 -5.21 2.51
C ALA A 384 -18.22 -3.86 2.52
N VAL A 385 -19.35 -3.79 1.83
CA VAL A 385 -20.23 -2.61 1.79
C VAL A 385 -21.18 -2.54 3.01
N GLY A 386 -21.23 -3.60 3.82
CA GLY A 386 -22.05 -3.65 5.03
C GLY A 386 -23.55 -3.88 4.79
N LEU A 387 -23.92 -4.57 3.70
CA LEU A 387 -25.32 -4.90 3.37
C LEU A 387 -25.90 -6.05 4.19
N VAL A 388 -25.04 -6.77 4.92
CA VAL A 388 -25.42 -7.91 5.77
C VAL A 388 -25.78 -7.42 7.18
N SER A 389 -26.94 -6.78 7.32
CA SER A 389 -27.50 -6.33 8.61
C SER A 389 -28.82 -6.99 8.97
N ASP A 390 -29.66 -7.28 7.98
CA ASP A 390 -31.06 -7.63 8.19
C ASP A 390 -31.28 -9.15 8.17
N ALA A 391 -32.41 -9.61 8.72
CA ALA A 391 -32.74 -11.04 8.75
C ALA A 391 -32.89 -11.63 7.33
N SER A 392 -33.44 -10.88 6.39
CA SER A 392 -33.57 -11.28 4.98
C SER A 392 -32.22 -11.27 4.26
N SER A 393 -31.42 -10.21 4.42
CA SER A 393 -30.11 -10.12 3.74
C SER A 393 -29.10 -11.12 4.29
N SER A 394 -29.17 -11.47 5.58
CA SER A 394 -28.36 -12.54 6.17
C SER A 394 -28.77 -13.94 5.70
N LEU A 395 -30.05 -14.16 5.40
CA LEU A 395 -30.53 -15.41 4.79
C LEU A 395 -30.00 -15.53 3.36
N VAL A 396 -30.13 -14.49 2.54
CA VAL A 396 -29.60 -14.46 1.16
C VAL A 396 -28.09 -14.68 1.15
N PHE A 397 -27.36 -14.01 2.04
CA PHE A 397 -25.92 -14.21 2.20
C PHE A 397 -25.55 -15.66 2.55
N THR A 398 -26.34 -16.30 3.42
CA THR A 398 -26.15 -17.71 3.80
C THR A 398 -26.44 -18.66 2.64
N ALA A 399 -27.54 -18.45 1.92
CA ALA A 399 -27.88 -19.22 0.73
C ALA A 399 -26.79 -19.12 -0.34
N LEU A 400 -26.32 -17.90 -0.63
CA LEU A 400 -25.27 -17.64 -1.60
C LEU A 400 -23.96 -18.35 -1.22
N ALA A 401 -23.56 -18.28 0.06
CA ALA A 401 -22.36 -18.95 0.55
C ALA A 401 -22.46 -20.48 0.41
N MET A 402 -23.60 -21.08 0.75
CA MET A 402 -23.82 -22.52 0.59
C MET A 402 -23.77 -22.95 -0.87
N VAL A 403 -24.50 -22.25 -1.75
CA VAL A 403 -24.55 -22.56 -3.19
C VAL A 403 -23.17 -22.42 -3.83
N ALA A 404 -22.45 -21.33 -3.54
CA ALA A 404 -21.09 -21.13 -4.08
C ALA A 404 -20.11 -22.20 -3.58
N SER A 405 -20.21 -22.61 -2.31
CA SER A 405 -19.37 -23.67 -1.74
C SER A 405 -19.64 -25.03 -2.39
N ALA A 406 -20.91 -25.38 -2.60
CA ALA A 406 -21.29 -26.63 -3.27
C ALA A 406 -20.88 -26.63 -4.75
N ALA A 407 -21.13 -25.54 -5.47
CA ALA A 407 -20.72 -25.40 -6.87
C ALA A 407 -19.20 -25.53 -7.02
N GLY A 408 -18.42 -24.85 -6.15
CA GLY A 408 -16.96 -24.93 -6.17
C GLY A 408 -16.44 -26.34 -5.88
N ALA A 409 -17.06 -27.05 -4.94
CA ALA A 409 -16.69 -28.43 -4.64
C ALA A 409 -16.91 -29.37 -5.83
N ILE A 410 -18.02 -29.21 -6.57
CA ILE A 410 -18.31 -30.00 -7.77
C ILE A 410 -17.29 -29.68 -8.87
N VAL A 411 -16.97 -28.39 -9.09
CA VAL A 411 -15.97 -27.95 -10.09
C VAL A 411 -14.61 -28.60 -9.82
N VAL A 412 -14.21 -28.66 -8.56
CA VAL A 412 -12.93 -29.21 -8.09
C VAL A 412 -12.90 -30.74 -8.10
N GLY A 413 -14.04 -31.41 -8.31
CA GLY A 413 -14.10 -32.87 -8.41
C GLY A 413 -14.46 -33.61 -7.13
N LEU A 414 -15.07 -32.95 -6.16
CA LEU A 414 -15.56 -33.63 -4.96
C LEU A 414 -16.75 -34.54 -5.32
N PRO A 415 -16.76 -35.83 -4.94
CA PRO A 415 -17.89 -36.72 -5.21
C PRO A 415 -19.19 -36.17 -4.63
N ILE A 416 -20.30 -36.34 -5.35
CA ILE A 416 -21.63 -35.81 -4.98
C ILE A 416 -22.06 -36.32 -3.59
N LEU A 417 -21.63 -37.51 -3.18
CA LEU A 417 -21.89 -38.06 -1.84
C LEU A 417 -21.35 -37.17 -0.71
N PHE A 418 -20.23 -36.47 -0.94
CA PHE A 418 -19.61 -35.58 0.03
C PHE A 418 -20.10 -34.13 -0.06
N LEU A 419 -21.10 -33.82 -0.89
CA LEU A 419 -21.67 -32.48 -1.04
C LEU A 419 -22.28 -31.87 0.24
N PRO A 420 -22.74 -32.64 1.25
CA PRO A 420 -23.11 -32.07 2.55
C PRO A 420 -21.95 -31.34 3.27
N VAL A 421 -20.70 -31.75 3.02
CA VAL A 421 -19.50 -31.15 3.62
C VAL A 421 -19.27 -29.68 3.18
N PRO A 422 -19.19 -29.35 1.87
CA PRO A 422 -19.06 -27.96 1.42
C PRO A 422 -20.28 -27.11 1.74
N LEU A 423 -21.50 -27.68 1.72
CA LEU A 423 -22.69 -26.96 2.16
C LEU A 423 -22.59 -26.56 3.63
N ALA A 424 -22.19 -27.48 4.50
CA ALA A 424 -21.96 -27.21 5.91
C ALA A 424 -20.84 -26.17 6.11
N ALA A 425 -19.75 -26.25 5.35
CA ALA A 425 -18.67 -25.26 5.38
C ALA A 425 -19.19 -23.85 5.05
N GLY A 426 -19.94 -23.69 3.95
CA GLY A 426 -20.54 -22.41 3.55
C GLY A 426 -21.53 -21.85 4.59
N TYR A 427 -22.39 -22.71 5.15
CA TYR A 427 -23.32 -22.35 6.22
C TYR A 427 -22.60 -21.88 7.49
N HIS A 428 -21.56 -22.59 7.91
CA HIS A 428 -20.82 -22.25 9.12
C HIS A 428 -19.98 -20.97 8.94
N LEU A 429 -19.45 -20.74 7.74
CA LEU A 429 -18.80 -19.47 7.38
C LEU A 429 -19.78 -18.30 7.42
N SER A 430 -20.96 -18.45 6.80
CA SER A 430 -21.95 -17.37 6.79
C SER A 430 -22.47 -17.05 8.19
N ARG A 431 -22.65 -18.09 9.02
CA ARG A 431 -23.02 -17.96 10.44
C ARG A 431 -21.94 -17.26 11.26
N PHE A 432 -20.66 -17.44 10.95
CA PHE A 432 -19.59 -16.67 11.58
C PHE A 432 -19.70 -15.18 11.24
N PHE A 433 -19.92 -14.82 9.96
CA PHE A 433 -20.01 -13.42 9.58
C PHE A 433 -21.24 -12.70 10.15
N THR A 434 -22.38 -13.39 10.22
CA THR A 434 -23.67 -12.87 10.70
C THR A 434 -23.81 -12.88 12.22
N LYS A 435 -23.51 -14.02 12.88
CA LYS A 435 -23.69 -14.20 14.34
C LYS A 435 -22.40 -14.10 15.15
N LYS A 436 -21.24 -13.90 14.52
CA LYS A 436 -19.90 -13.83 15.16
C LYS A 436 -19.56 -15.04 16.04
N SER A 437 -20.11 -16.21 15.71
CA SER A 437 -19.90 -17.46 16.45
C SER A 437 -18.53 -18.06 16.12
N LEU A 438 -17.61 -18.07 17.10
CA LEU A 438 -16.27 -18.66 16.96
C LEU A 438 -16.31 -20.17 16.65
N PHE A 439 -17.20 -20.90 17.31
CA PHE A 439 -17.36 -22.34 17.08
C PHE A 439 -17.70 -22.66 15.62
N SER A 440 -18.57 -21.84 15.01
CA SER A 440 -18.90 -21.99 13.59
C SER A 440 -17.69 -21.77 12.69
N TYR A 441 -16.81 -20.82 13.04
CA TYR A 441 -15.59 -20.60 12.28
C TYR A 441 -14.64 -21.80 12.33
N PHE A 442 -14.43 -22.40 13.50
CA PHE A 442 -13.57 -23.58 13.62
C PHE A 442 -14.12 -24.78 12.84
N ILE A 443 -15.44 -25.00 12.86
CA ILE A 443 -16.06 -26.02 12.00
C ILE A 443 -15.77 -25.72 10.52
N PHE A 444 -15.99 -24.48 10.09
CA PHE A 444 -15.66 -24.07 8.72
C PHE A 444 -14.19 -24.36 8.38
N THR A 445 -13.25 -23.97 9.25
CA THR A 445 -11.81 -24.21 9.03
C THR A 445 -11.51 -25.70 8.84
N VAL A 446 -12.09 -26.58 9.67
CA VAL A 446 -11.88 -28.04 9.55
C VAL A 446 -12.45 -28.58 8.23
N LEU A 447 -13.69 -28.22 7.89
CA LEU A 447 -14.33 -28.70 6.66
C LEU A 447 -13.63 -28.15 5.39
N ALA A 448 -13.24 -26.87 5.38
CA ALA A 448 -12.50 -26.26 4.29
C ALA A 448 -11.10 -26.88 4.14
N SER A 449 -10.41 -27.17 5.26
CA SER A 449 -9.12 -27.85 5.25
C SER A 449 -9.21 -29.24 4.64
N PHE A 450 -10.28 -29.98 4.93
CA PHE A 450 -10.54 -31.27 4.30
C PHE A 450 -10.70 -31.16 2.78
N MET A 451 -11.43 -30.15 2.29
CA MET A 451 -11.59 -29.91 0.85
C MET A 451 -10.27 -29.56 0.16
N VAL A 452 -9.45 -28.71 0.77
CA VAL A 452 -8.12 -28.34 0.24
C VAL A 452 -7.21 -29.58 0.20
N ALA A 453 -7.19 -30.36 1.29
CA ALA A 453 -6.40 -31.59 1.35
C ALA A 453 -6.85 -32.60 0.30
N TRP A 454 -8.17 -32.79 0.12
CA TRP A 454 -8.73 -33.65 -0.93
C TRP A 454 -8.24 -33.24 -2.32
N PHE A 455 -8.37 -31.95 -2.68
CA PHE A 455 -7.94 -31.45 -3.97
C PHE A 455 -6.46 -31.71 -4.24
N VAL A 456 -5.60 -31.39 -3.26
CA VAL A 456 -4.15 -31.56 -3.41
C VAL A 456 -3.76 -33.03 -3.48
N ILE A 457 -4.37 -33.88 -2.64
CA ILE A 457 -4.11 -35.32 -2.63
C ILE A 457 -4.49 -35.93 -3.98
N HIS A 458 -5.69 -35.63 -4.47
CA HIS A 458 -6.22 -36.23 -5.68
C HIS A 458 -5.48 -35.81 -6.95
N ASN A 459 -4.98 -34.56 -7.02
CA ASN A 459 -4.35 -34.03 -8.24
C ASN A 459 -2.82 -34.13 -8.26
N TYR A 460 -2.15 -34.03 -7.11
CA TYR A 460 -0.69 -33.81 -7.08
C TYR A 460 0.11 -34.82 -6.26
N TRP A 461 -0.51 -35.52 -5.31
CA TRP A 461 0.24 -36.25 -4.28
C TRP A 461 0.87 -37.55 -4.77
N ASP A 462 0.27 -38.17 -5.80
CA ASP A 462 0.77 -39.40 -6.42
C ASP A 462 1.69 -39.13 -7.63
N LEU A 463 1.88 -37.85 -7.98
CA LEU A 463 2.81 -37.45 -9.03
C LEU A 463 4.26 -37.50 -8.51
N ASN A 464 5.07 -38.39 -9.11
CA ASN A 464 6.49 -38.53 -8.81
C ASN A 464 7.35 -37.51 -9.57
N ILE A 465 7.08 -36.22 -9.35
CA ILE A 465 7.83 -35.11 -9.95
C ILE A 465 8.71 -34.48 -8.86
N TRP A 466 9.89 -34.01 -9.25
CA TRP A 466 10.80 -33.26 -8.37
C TRP A 466 10.70 -31.77 -8.67
N ILE A 467 10.35 -30.97 -7.66
CA ILE A 467 10.19 -29.51 -7.77
C ILE A 467 10.92 -28.86 -6.60
N ALA A 468 11.64 -27.77 -6.85
CA ALA A 468 12.28 -26.98 -5.80
C ALA A 468 13.28 -27.76 -4.91
N GLY A 469 13.94 -28.78 -5.48
CA GLY A 469 14.89 -29.63 -4.74
C GLY A 469 14.24 -30.68 -3.84
N MET A 470 12.94 -30.93 -3.98
CA MET A 470 12.20 -31.93 -3.19
C MET A 470 11.13 -32.65 -4.02
N SER A 471 10.63 -33.77 -3.51
CA SER A 471 9.50 -34.45 -4.13
C SER A 471 8.23 -33.61 -4.05
N LEU A 472 7.45 -33.58 -5.13
CA LEU A 472 6.18 -32.87 -5.21
C LEU A 472 5.26 -33.25 -4.05
N LYS A 473 5.24 -34.52 -3.66
CA LYS A 473 4.52 -35.01 -2.47
C LYS A 473 4.91 -34.29 -1.17
N SER A 474 6.19 -34.04 -0.95
CA SER A 474 6.67 -33.31 0.24
C SER A 474 6.31 -31.82 0.14
N PHE A 475 6.44 -31.26 -1.06
CA PHE A 475 6.08 -29.87 -1.34
C PHE A 475 4.57 -29.61 -1.15
N SER A 476 3.71 -30.51 -1.63
CA SER A 476 2.26 -30.50 -1.45
C SER A 476 1.87 -30.51 0.04
N LYS A 477 2.57 -31.27 0.88
CA LYS A 477 2.35 -31.27 2.34
C LYS A 477 2.61 -29.89 2.95
N LEU A 478 3.68 -29.21 2.51
CA LEU A 478 4.01 -27.86 2.98
C LEU A 478 2.95 -26.84 2.53
N ILE A 479 2.50 -26.90 1.27
CA ILE A 479 1.44 -26.04 0.77
C ILE A 479 0.14 -26.25 1.57
N VAL A 480 -0.28 -27.50 1.76
CA VAL A 480 -1.50 -27.83 2.53
C VAL A 480 -1.36 -27.31 3.96
N ALA A 481 -0.22 -27.54 4.63
CA ALA A 481 0.04 -27.00 5.96
C ALA A 481 -0.04 -25.46 5.99
N SER A 482 0.51 -24.78 4.98
CA SER A 482 0.43 -23.33 4.84
C SER A 482 -1.01 -22.82 4.76
N VAL A 483 -1.83 -23.46 3.90
CA VAL A 483 -3.22 -23.07 3.65
C VAL A 483 -4.08 -23.31 4.89
N ILE A 484 -3.92 -24.46 5.55
CA ILE A 484 -4.63 -24.78 6.80
C ILE A 484 -4.32 -23.73 7.87
N LEU A 485 -3.03 -23.39 8.02
CA LEU A 485 -2.59 -22.41 9.00
C LEU A 485 -3.12 -21.01 8.66
N ALA A 486 -3.13 -20.60 7.39
CA ALA A 486 -3.70 -19.34 6.92
C ALA A 486 -5.21 -19.25 7.19
N MET A 487 -5.95 -20.36 7.12
CA MET A 487 -7.37 -20.42 7.47
C MET A 487 -7.62 -20.48 8.98
N ALA A 488 -6.70 -21.05 9.77
CA ALA A 488 -6.87 -21.19 11.21
C ALA A 488 -6.55 -19.89 11.98
N ILE A 489 -5.48 -19.18 11.58
CA ILE A 489 -4.97 -17.99 12.28
C ILE A 489 -6.04 -16.91 12.49
N PRO A 490 -6.89 -16.53 11.51
CA PRO A 490 -7.88 -15.48 11.73
C PRO A 490 -8.91 -15.87 12.81
N GLY A 491 -9.28 -17.16 12.91
CA GLY A 491 -10.18 -17.65 13.96
C GLY A 491 -9.53 -17.58 15.34
N VAL A 492 -8.27 -18.00 15.43
CA VAL A 492 -7.48 -17.90 16.66
C VAL A 492 -7.28 -16.44 17.08
N ALA A 493 -7.10 -15.52 16.12
CA ALA A 493 -6.92 -14.09 16.38
C ALA A 493 -8.16 -13.40 16.98
N VAL A 494 -9.35 -14.00 16.87
CA VAL A 494 -10.60 -13.49 17.47
C VAL A 494 -10.81 -14.01 18.90
N LEU A 495 -10.01 -14.99 19.35
CA LEU A 495 -10.09 -15.49 20.72
C LEU A 495 -9.76 -14.40 21.77
N PRO A 496 -10.19 -14.59 23.03
CA PRO A 496 -9.83 -13.70 24.13
C PRO A 496 -8.30 -13.54 24.26
N PRO A 497 -7.82 -12.41 24.79
CA PRO A 497 -6.38 -12.06 24.82
C PRO A 497 -5.51 -13.06 25.61
N LYS A 498 -6.10 -13.93 26.43
CA LYS A 498 -5.41 -15.04 27.11
C LYS A 498 -4.75 -16.01 26.12
N PHE A 499 -5.31 -16.16 24.92
CA PHE A 499 -4.81 -17.07 23.87
C PHE A 499 -3.96 -16.36 22.81
N ARG A 500 -3.55 -15.11 23.05
CA ARG A 500 -2.72 -14.31 22.13
C ARG A 500 -1.44 -15.03 21.70
N PHE A 501 -0.82 -15.78 22.61
CA PHE A 501 0.37 -16.58 22.30
C PHE A 501 0.14 -17.56 21.14
N LEU A 502 -1.05 -18.14 21.01
CA LEU A 502 -1.38 -19.07 19.93
C LEU A 502 -1.47 -18.35 18.58
N THR A 503 -2.04 -17.14 18.56
CA THR A 503 -2.05 -16.29 17.35
C THR A 503 -0.63 -15.90 16.94
N GLU A 504 0.21 -15.52 17.90
CA GLU A 504 1.61 -15.14 17.66
C GLU A 504 2.43 -16.31 17.12
N ALA A 505 2.37 -17.46 17.78
CA ALA A 505 3.04 -18.68 17.34
C ALA A 505 2.55 -19.13 15.96
N GLY A 506 1.23 -19.09 15.71
CA GLY A 506 0.64 -19.40 14.42
C GLY A 506 1.13 -18.48 13.31
N LEU A 507 1.13 -17.15 13.51
CA LEU A 507 1.62 -16.19 12.53
C LEU A 507 3.11 -16.38 12.22
N ILE A 508 3.95 -16.59 13.25
CA ILE A 508 5.39 -16.82 13.07
C ILE A 508 5.61 -18.13 12.30
N SER A 509 4.88 -19.20 12.65
CA SER A 509 4.93 -20.47 11.92
C SER A 509 4.51 -20.30 10.46
N HIS A 510 3.50 -19.47 10.18
CA HIS A 510 3.05 -19.21 8.81
C HIS A 510 4.12 -18.48 8.01
N ALA A 511 4.67 -17.42 8.59
CA ALA A 511 5.69 -16.62 7.96
C ALA A 511 6.95 -17.44 7.67
N LEU A 512 7.40 -18.29 8.62
CA LEU A 512 8.54 -19.19 8.41
C LEU A 512 8.29 -20.18 7.29
N LEU A 513 7.12 -20.82 7.28
CA LEU A 513 6.78 -21.81 6.26
C LEU A 513 6.62 -21.16 4.88
N LEU A 514 6.03 -19.96 4.80
CA LEU A 514 5.95 -19.19 3.56
C LEU A 514 7.34 -18.77 3.07
N CYS A 515 8.22 -18.31 3.96
CA CYS A 515 9.61 -17.98 3.62
C CYS A 515 10.35 -19.20 3.08
N TYR A 516 10.17 -20.37 3.69
CA TYR A 516 10.79 -21.61 3.24
C TYR A 516 10.29 -22.05 1.85
N VAL A 517 8.98 -22.02 1.63
CA VAL A 517 8.36 -22.37 0.34
C VAL A 517 8.81 -21.40 -0.76
N GLU A 518 8.75 -20.09 -0.51
CA GLU A 518 9.18 -19.09 -1.50
C GLU A 518 10.69 -19.14 -1.76
N ASN A 519 11.53 -19.32 -0.74
CA ASN A 519 12.98 -19.48 -0.92
C ASN A 519 13.31 -20.68 -1.81
N SER A 520 12.59 -21.79 -1.63
CA SER A 520 12.79 -23.00 -2.40
C SER A 520 12.33 -22.83 -3.85
N LEU A 521 11.15 -22.22 -4.05
CA LEU A 521 10.61 -21.96 -5.40
C LEU A 521 11.46 -20.94 -6.18
N PHE A 522 11.81 -19.82 -5.55
CA PHE A 522 12.52 -18.70 -6.19
C PHE A 522 13.98 -19.04 -6.52
N ASN A 523 14.70 -19.70 -5.61
CA ASN A 523 16.08 -20.07 -5.89
C ASN A 523 16.18 -21.23 -6.88
N TYR A 524 15.25 -22.19 -6.85
CA TYR A 524 15.32 -23.33 -7.77
C TYR A 524 15.19 -22.93 -9.24
N SER A 525 14.33 -21.95 -9.56
CA SER A 525 14.24 -21.39 -10.93
C SER A 525 15.56 -20.76 -11.37
N ASN A 526 16.24 -20.04 -10.47
CA ASN A 526 17.52 -19.37 -10.79
C ASN A 526 18.71 -20.34 -10.93
N PHE A 527 18.70 -21.49 -10.24
CA PHE A 527 19.82 -22.43 -10.25
C PHE A 527 19.77 -23.48 -11.38
N TYR A 528 18.59 -23.90 -11.83
CA TYR A 528 18.46 -25.03 -12.76
C TYR A 528 17.91 -24.68 -14.14
N TYR A 529 17.20 -23.56 -14.28
CA TYR A 529 16.56 -23.14 -15.54
C TYR A 529 17.27 -21.93 -16.18
N TYR A 530 18.61 -21.92 -16.16
CA TYR A 530 19.43 -20.86 -16.80
C TYR A 530 19.46 -20.96 -18.34
N GLY A 531 18.42 -21.48 -19.00
CA GLY A 531 18.47 -21.74 -20.44
C GLY A 531 17.20 -22.22 -21.14
N ILE A 532 16.03 -22.13 -20.49
CA ILE A 532 14.76 -22.20 -21.22
C ILE A 532 14.09 -20.85 -20.96
N ASP A 533 14.34 -19.93 -21.88
CA ASP A 533 13.75 -18.60 -21.88
C ASP A 533 12.22 -18.72 -21.70
N GLU A 534 11.69 -17.92 -20.77
CA GLU A 534 10.25 -17.63 -20.51
C GLU A 534 9.57 -18.26 -19.28
N ASP A 535 9.95 -19.44 -18.77
CA ASP A 535 9.19 -20.09 -17.67
C ASP A 535 9.80 -19.84 -16.26
N VAL A 536 9.62 -18.64 -15.72
CA VAL A 536 9.92 -18.33 -14.31
C VAL A 536 8.91 -19.05 -13.41
N MET A 537 9.35 -20.13 -12.75
CA MET A 537 8.48 -20.93 -11.87
C MET A 537 7.84 -20.14 -10.72
N TYR A 538 8.56 -19.16 -10.15
CA TYR A 538 8.01 -18.27 -9.12
C TYR A 538 8.45 -16.82 -9.33
N PRO A 539 7.52 -15.93 -9.74
CA PRO A 539 7.88 -14.60 -10.18
C PRO A 539 8.27 -13.68 -9.01
N SER A 540 9.24 -12.79 -9.27
CA SER A 540 9.75 -11.80 -8.31
C SER A 540 8.66 -10.88 -7.74
N TYR A 541 7.67 -10.50 -8.54
CA TYR A 541 6.56 -9.66 -8.08
C TYR A 541 5.69 -10.34 -7.01
N MET A 542 5.63 -11.68 -6.97
CA MET A 542 4.90 -12.40 -5.92
C MET A 542 5.63 -12.30 -4.58
N VAL A 543 6.97 -12.38 -4.57
CA VAL A 543 7.78 -12.16 -3.35
C VAL A 543 7.52 -10.76 -2.78
N VAL A 544 7.53 -9.75 -3.64
CA VAL A 544 7.24 -8.35 -3.24
C VAL A 544 5.83 -8.24 -2.67
N PHE A 545 4.83 -8.77 -3.38
CA PHE A 545 3.43 -8.69 -3.00
C PHE A 545 3.16 -9.36 -1.65
N THR A 546 3.61 -10.61 -1.46
CA THR A 546 3.38 -11.35 -0.21
C THR A 546 4.14 -10.73 0.97
N SER A 547 5.31 -10.14 0.73
CA SER A 547 6.09 -9.41 1.75
C SER A 547 5.38 -8.13 2.20
N LEU A 548 4.91 -7.30 1.25
CA LEU A 548 4.18 -6.07 1.57
C LEU A 548 2.82 -6.37 2.22
N ALA A 549 2.09 -7.38 1.73
CA ALA A 549 0.84 -7.82 2.33
C ALA A 549 1.06 -8.32 3.77
N GLY A 550 2.10 -9.12 4.00
CA GLY A 550 2.50 -9.58 5.33
C GLY A 550 2.79 -8.41 6.28
N LEU A 551 3.61 -7.44 5.87
CA LEU A 551 3.92 -6.24 6.66
C LEU A 551 2.68 -5.39 6.95
N ALA A 552 1.77 -5.24 5.98
CA ALA A 552 0.52 -4.51 6.16
C ALA A 552 -0.40 -5.19 7.19
N ILE A 553 -0.50 -6.53 7.15
CA ILE A 553 -1.28 -7.33 8.11
C ILE A 553 -0.67 -7.21 9.51
N VAL A 554 0.66 -7.36 9.65
CA VAL A 554 1.37 -7.22 10.93
C VAL A 554 1.13 -5.83 11.52
N ARG A 555 1.25 -4.77 10.71
CA ARG A 555 0.97 -3.40 11.16
C ARG A 555 -0.46 -3.26 11.65
N ARG A 556 -1.44 -3.79 10.91
CA ARG A 556 -2.86 -3.72 11.30
C ARG A 556 -3.13 -4.49 12.61
N LEU A 557 -2.63 -5.71 12.73
CA LEU A 557 -2.78 -6.53 13.94
C LEU A 557 -2.08 -5.91 15.15
N SER A 558 -0.95 -5.22 14.93
CA SER A 558 -0.24 -4.46 15.97
C SER A 558 -1.05 -3.26 16.46
N LEU A 559 -1.66 -2.49 15.54
CA LEU A 559 -2.54 -1.37 15.87
C LEU A 559 -3.80 -1.82 16.61
N ASP A 560 -4.36 -2.97 16.23
CA ASP A 560 -5.51 -3.58 16.89
C ASP A 560 -5.13 -4.28 18.22
N LEU A 561 -3.86 -4.20 18.66
CA LEU A 561 -3.32 -4.81 19.88
C LEU A 561 -3.50 -6.34 19.96
N ARG A 562 -3.68 -7.02 18.82
CA ARG A 562 -3.87 -8.47 18.74
C ARG A 562 -2.58 -9.28 18.79
N ILE A 563 -1.43 -8.67 18.50
CA ILE A 563 -0.11 -9.32 18.49
C ILE A 563 0.92 -8.51 19.29
N GLY A 564 1.77 -9.18 20.04
CA GLY A 564 2.76 -8.59 20.96
C GLY A 564 3.93 -7.95 20.22
N SER A 565 4.62 -7.02 20.89
CA SER A 565 5.80 -6.33 20.32
C SER A 565 6.89 -7.34 19.89
N LYS A 566 7.07 -8.44 20.63
CA LYS A 566 8.00 -9.53 20.26
C LYS A 566 7.62 -10.21 18.95
N ALA A 567 6.36 -10.58 18.78
CA ALA A 567 5.88 -11.21 17.55
C ALA A 567 5.94 -10.23 16.35
N VAL A 568 5.59 -8.96 16.57
CA VAL A 568 5.70 -7.90 15.56
C VAL A 568 7.14 -7.76 15.07
N TRP A 569 8.10 -7.73 15.99
CA TRP A 569 9.52 -7.66 15.66
C TRP A 569 9.96 -8.85 14.79
N VAL A 570 9.69 -10.08 15.21
CA VAL A 570 10.04 -11.29 14.43
C VAL A 570 9.40 -11.27 13.04
N LEU A 571 8.11 -10.96 12.95
CA LEU A 571 7.39 -10.96 11.68
C LEU A 571 7.88 -9.87 10.71
N ILE A 572 8.21 -8.67 11.22
CA ILE A 572 8.81 -7.61 10.40
C ILE A 572 10.15 -8.08 9.84
N CYS A 573 11.01 -8.71 10.66
CA CYS A 573 12.28 -9.26 10.21
C CYS A 573 12.10 -10.33 9.14
N LEU A 574 11.20 -11.31 9.35
CA LEU A 574 10.94 -12.37 8.37
C LEU A 574 10.42 -11.83 7.04
N TYR A 575 9.40 -10.96 7.04
CA TYR A 575 8.85 -10.42 5.80
C TYR A 575 9.80 -9.45 5.08
N SER A 576 10.63 -8.69 5.81
CA SER A 576 11.64 -7.83 5.18
C SER A 576 12.83 -8.64 4.64
N ALA A 577 13.22 -9.72 5.31
CA ALA A 577 14.26 -10.64 4.84
C ALA A 577 13.95 -11.23 3.47
N LYS A 578 12.68 -11.49 3.15
CA LYS A 578 12.27 -12.00 1.83
C LYS A 578 12.71 -11.11 0.66
N LEU A 579 12.81 -9.80 0.88
CA LEU A 579 13.25 -8.86 -0.16
C LEU A 579 14.72 -9.09 -0.56
N SER A 580 15.54 -9.74 0.28
CA SER A 580 16.92 -10.07 -0.08
C SER A 580 17.01 -11.06 -1.24
N LEU A 581 15.98 -11.88 -1.45
CA LEU A 581 15.89 -12.80 -2.59
C LEU A 581 15.97 -12.06 -3.94
N LEU A 582 15.50 -10.82 -3.99
CA LEU A 582 15.48 -10.02 -5.23
C LEU A 582 16.87 -9.51 -5.63
N PHE A 583 17.80 -9.44 -4.67
CA PHE A 583 19.13 -8.87 -4.89
C PHE A 583 20.19 -9.95 -5.11
N VAL A 584 20.16 -11.03 -4.32
CA VAL A 584 21.14 -12.12 -4.41
C VAL A 584 20.42 -13.46 -4.43
N ALA A 585 20.56 -14.18 -5.54
CA ALA A 585 19.99 -15.52 -5.72
C ALA A 585 20.93 -16.57 -5.10
N SER A 586 20.83 -16.78 -3.78
CA SER A 586 21.55 -17.86 -3.10
C SER A 586 20.66 -18.53 -2.05
N LYS A 587 20.86 -19.84 -1.85
CA LYS A 587 20.00 -20.69 -1.00
C LYS A 587 19.94 -20.21 0.45
N ALA A 588 21.01 -19.57 0.91
CA ALA A 588 21.18 -19.12 2.30
C ALA A 588 20.74 -17.66 2.53
N VAL A 589 20.60 -16.84 1.48
CA VAL A 589 20.46 -15.37 1.60
C VAL A 589 19.27 -14.97 2.45
N LEU A 590 18.10 -15.59 2.25
CA LEU A 590 16.90 -15.28 3.04
C LEU A 590 17.10 -15.56 4.54
N TRP A 591 17.73 -16.69 4.88
CA TRP A 591 17.90 -17.08 6.28
C TRP A 591 18.97 -16.24 6.97
N VAL A 592 20.03 -15.92 6.25
CA VAL A 592 21.09 -15.02 6.69
C VAL A 592 20.56 -13.60 6.89
N SER A 593 19.79 -13.08 5.93
CA SER A 593 19.18 -11.74 6.05
C SER A 593 18.18 -11.68 7.20
N ALA A 594 17.38 -12.74 7.42
CA ALA A 594 16.49 -12.84 8.58
C ALA A 594 17.27 -12.86 9.90
N LEU A 595 18.35 -13.63 10.00
CA LEU A 595 19.21 -13.68 11.19
C LEU A 595 19.84 -12.31 11.49
N LEU A 596 20.37 -11.64 10.48
CA LEU A 596 20.99 -10.32 10.62
C LEU A 596 19.97 -9.25 11.01
N LEU A 597 18.78 -9.25 10.39
CA LEU A 597 17.69 -8.34 10.75
C LEU A 597 17.21 -8.58 12.18
N LEU A 598 17.11 -9.84 12.63
CA LEU A 598 16.80 -10.17 14.02
C LEU A 598 17.92 -9.70 14.96
N ALA A 599 19.19 -9.76 14.59
CA ALA A 599 20.28 -9.26 15.44
C ALA A 599 20.26 -7.73 15.61
N VAL A 600 20.01 -6.98 14.53
CA VAL A 600 20.19 -5.52 14.46
C VAL A 600 18.97 -4.71 14.88
N SER A 601 17.75 -5.21 14.60
CA SER A 601 16.51 -4.47 14.82
C SER A 601 15.92 -4.38 16.25
N PRO A 602 16.33 -5.19 17.26
CA PRO A 602 15.76 -5.10 18.61
C PRO A 602 15.78 -3.70 19.24
N PRO A 603 16.88 -2.91 19.16
CA PRO A 603 16.91 -1.54 19.64
C PRO A 603 15.77 -0.68 19.05
N LEU A 604 15.50 -0.80 17.75
CA LEU A 604 14.52 0.04 17.06
C LEU A 604 13.07 -0.38 17.32
N LEU A 605 12.82 -1.68 17.43
CA LEU A 605 11.47 -2.26 17.40
C LEU A 605 10.95 -2.76 18.76
N LEU A 606 11.83 -3.21 19.65
CA LEU A 606 11.46 -3.76 20.96
C LEU A 606 11.58 -2.74 22.09
N TYR A 607 12.65 -1.93 22.09
CA TYR A 607 12.95 -1.02 23.21
C TYR A 607 12.42 0.40 23.03
N LYS A 608 11.78 0.71 21.89
CA LYS A 608 11.17 2.01 21.63
C LYS A 608 9.82 2.13 22.35
N ASP A 609 9.83 2.61 23.60
CA ASP A 609 8.61 2.97 24.31
C ASP A 609 7.99 4.23 23.71
N LYS A 610 6.70 4.17 23.34
CA LYS A 610 5.98 5.33 22.76
C LYS A 610 5.57 6.37 23.82
N SER A 611 5.61 6.02 25.10
CA SER A 611 5.10 6.86 26.21
C SER A 611 6.19 7.54 27.02
N LYS A 612 7.45 7.16 26.87
CA LYS A 612 8.58 7.78 27.58
C LYS A 612 9.65 8.14 26.57
N ALA A 613 10.10 9.40 26.61
CA ALA A 613 11.19 9.90 25.77
C ALA A 613 12.49 9.11 25.91
N VAL A 614 12.62 8.29 26.96
CA VAL A 614 13.81 7.46 27.19
C VAL A 614 13.40 6.12 27.80
N SER A 615 13.24 5.09 26.97
CA SER A 615 13.39 3.70 27.44
C SER A 615 14.86 3.34 27.28
N LYS A 616 15.58 3.33 28.41
CA LYS A 616 17.01 2.99 28.44
C LYS A 616 17.15 1.47 28.51
N MET A 617 17.70 0.88 27.45
CA MET A 617 18.22 -0.48 27.49
C MET A 617 19.31 -0.57 28.59
N LYS A 618 19.39 -1.67 29.34
CA LYS A 618 20.44 -1.81 30.36
C LYS A 618 21.81 -1.99 29.68
N PRO A 619 22.92 -1.48 30.25
CA PRO A 619 24.25 -1.60 29.62
C PRO A 619 24.64 -3.05 29.27
N TRP A 620 24.34 -4.01 30.16
CA TRP A 620 24.61 -5.43 29.89
C TRP A 620 23.83 -5.98 28.69
N GLN A 621 22.59 -5.49 28.46
CA GLN A 621 21.81 -5.86 27.29
C GLN A 621 22.46 -5.28 26.02
N GLY A 622 23.03 -4.07 26.11
CA GLY A 622 23.80 -3.45 25.02
C GLY A 622 24.98 -4.31 24.60
N TYR A 623 25.79 -4.75 25.57
CA TYR A 623 26.91 -5.66 25.31
C TYR A 623 26.45 -7.01 24.74
N ALA A 624 25.35 -7.58 25.26
CA ALA A 624 24.80 -8.82 24.74
C ALA A 624 24.32 -8.68 23.28
N HIS A 625 23.62 -7.58 22.94
CA HIS A 625 23.19 -7.31 21.56
C HIS A 625 24.39 -7.08 20.63
N ALA A 626 25.42 -6.36 21.07
CA ALA A 626 26.65 -6.18 20.27
C ALA A 626 27.36 -7.52 20.01
N ALA A 627 27.43 -8.41 21.00
CA ALA A 627 27.99 -9.75 20.82
C ALA A 627 27.17 -10.60 19.83
N VAL A 628 25.83 -10.53 19.91
CA VAL A 628 24.94 -11.21 18.96
C VAL A 628 25.13 -10.66 17.54
N ILE A 629 25.23 -9.34 17.37
CA ILE A 629 25.50 -8.70 16.07
C ILE A 629 26.84 -9.19 15.49
N ALA A 630 27.91 -9.18 16.29
CA ALA A 630 29.23 -9.63 15.84
C ALA A 630 29.21 -11.12 15.42
N PHE A 631 28.55 -11.98 16.20
CA PHE A 631 28.40 -13.40 15.87
C PHE A 631 27.54 -13.62 14.62
N SER A 632 26.43 -12.89 14.49
CA SER A 632 25.59 -12.95 13.29
C SER A 632 26.35 -12.52 12.04
N ILE A 633 27.10 -11.42 12.08
CA ILE A 633 27.89 -10.97 10.91
C ILE A 633 28.97 -11.97 10.55
N TRP A 634 29.66 -12.55 11.54
CA TRP A 634 30.65 -13.61 11.32
C TRP A 634 30.04 -14.85 10.66
N TYR A 635 28.85 -15.26 11.11
CA TYR A 635 28.10 -16.36 10.50
C TYR A 635 27.66 -16.04 9.06
N CYS A 636 27.38 -14.76 8.77
CA CYS A 636 26.91 -14.28 7.47
C CYS A 636 28.04 -13.95 6.48
N ARG A 637 29.32 -14.16 6.84
CA ARG A 637 30.48 -13.72 6.03
C ARG A 637 30.46 -14.24 4.59
N ASP A 638 29.99 -15.46 4.36
CA ASP A 638 29.99 -16.07 3.03
C ASP A 638 28.98 -15.36 2.11
N THR A 639 27.82 -14.96 2.64
CA THR A 639 26.85 -14.15 1.88
C THR A 639 27.31 -12.71 1.67
N ILE A 640 28.08 -12.14 2.61
CA ILE A 640 28.69 -10.83 2.45
C ILE A 640 29.73 -10.89 1.32
N PHE A 641 30.51 -11.97 1.27
CA PHE A 641 31.43 -12.24 0.17
C PHE A 641 30.69 -12.33 -1.18
N GLU A 642 29.62 -13.10 -1.26
CA GLU A 642 28.79 -13.20 -2.48
C GLU A 642 28.22 -11.84 -2.91
N ALA A 643 27.71 -11.05 -1.96
CA ALA A 643 27.16 -9.72 -2.25
C ALA A 643 28.24 -8.74 -2.74
N LEU A 644 29.43 -8.76 -2.14
CA LEU A 644 30.57 -7.93 -2.57
C LEU A 644 31.11 -8.36 -3.93
N GLN A 645 31.14 -9.67 -4.20
CA GLN A 645 31.51 -10.20 -5.51
C GLN A 645 30.50 -9.80 -6.58
N TRP A 646 29.20 -9.85 -6.27
CA TRP A 646 28.15 -9.39 -7.15
C TRP A 646 28.29 -7.89 -7.47
N TRP A 647 28.56 -7.07 -6.45
CA TRP A 647 28.73 -5.62 -6.63
C TRP A 647 29.99 -5.24 -7.42
N ASN A 648 31.14 -5.86 -7.12
CA ASN A 648 32.42 -5.54 -7.75
C ASN A 648 32.68 -6.29 -9.06
N GLY A 649 31.89 -7.32 -9.38
CA GLY A 649 32.10 -8.21 -10.52
C GLY A 649 33.37 -9.08 -10.44
N ARG A 650 34.09 -9.05 -9.30
CA ARG A 650 35.35 -9.78 -9.06
C ARG A 650 35.37 -10.32 -7.63
N PRO A 651 36.06 -11.46 -7.37
CA PRO A 651 36.20 -11.97 -6.02
C PRO A 651 36.92 -10.93 -5.14
N PRO A 652 36.33 -10.52 -4.01
CA PRO A 652 36.95 -9.56 -3.11
C PRO A 652 38.18 -10.18 -2.42
N SER A 653 39.17 -9.35 -2.09
CA SER A 653 40.32 -9.79 -1.29
C SER A 653 39.94 -10.02 0.17
N ASP A 654 40.64 -10.93 0.87
CA ASP A 654 40.37 -11.25 2.28
C ASP A 654 40.38 -9.99 3.18
N GLY A 655 41.28 -9.05 2.90
CA GLY A 655 41.34 -7.77 3.61
C GLY A 655 40.10 -6.89 3.39
N PHE A 656 39.55 -6.89 2.17
CA PHE A 656 38.31 -6.15 1.87
C PHE A 656 37.09 -6.82 2.51
N VAL A 657 37.03 -8.16 2.53
CA VAL A 657 35.96 -8.91 3.21
C VAL A 657 35.99 -8.64 4.72
N LEU A 658 37.17 -8.70 5.33
CA LEU A 658 37.34 -8.40 6.76
C LEU A 658 36.98 -6.94 7.07
N GLY A 659 37.46 -6.00 6.26
CA GLY A 659 37.13 -4.58 6.39
C GLY A 659 35.63 -4.31 6.26
N ALA A 660 34.96 -4.96 5.29
CA ALA A 660 33.52 -4.87 5.12
C ALA A 660 32.76 -5.48 6.31
N CYS A 661 33.20 -6.61 6.87
CA CYS A 661 32.60 -7.19 8.07
C CYS A 661 32.70 -6.26 9.27
N ILE A 662 33.86 -5.62 9.48
CA ILE A 662 34.07 -4.64 10.56
C ILE A 662 33.18 -3.41 10.34
N PHE A 663 33.12 -2.89 9.11
CA PHE A 663 32.29 -1.76 8.76
C PHE A 663 30.80 -2.05 8.97
N LEU A 664 30.33 -3.22 8.52
CA LEU A 664 28.96 -3.69 8.73
C LEU A 664 28.65 -3.90 10.20
N ALA A 665 29.59 -4.39 11.01
CA ALA A 665 29.42 -4.50 12.45
C ALA A 665 29.27 -3.13 13.12
N GLY A 666 30.04 -2.14 12.69
CA GLY A 666 29.89 -0.74 13.12
C GLY A 666 28.51 -0.17 12.76
N LEU A 667 28.10 -0.33 11.49
CA LEU A 667 26.78 0.11 11.01
C LEU A 667 25.64 -0.59 11.76
N ALA A 668 25.74 -1.90 11.98
CA ALA A 668 24.76 -2.70 12.70
C ALA A 668 24.61 -2.28 14.17
N CYS A 669 25.64 -1.66 14.76
CA CYS A 669 25.59 -1.14 16.13
C CYS A 669 24.99 0.28 16.23
N ILE A 670 24.80 1.01 15.12
CA ILE A 670 24.21 2.36 15.11
C ILE A 670 22.89 2.46 15.90
N PRO A 671 21.93 1.52 15.77
CA PRO A 671 20.70 1.57 16.54
C PRO A 671 20.88 1.52 18.06
N ILE A 672 21.93 0.86 18.54
CA ILE A 672 22.28 0.83 19.97
C ILE A 672 22.80 2.20 20.40
N VAL A 673 23.66 2.80 19.58
CA VAL A 673 24.23 4.13 19.82
C VAL A 673 23.14 5.20 19.84
N THR A 674 22.21 5.19 18.88
CA THR A 674 21.13 6.19 18.81
C THR A 674 20.18 6.15 20.00
N LEU A 675 19.94 4.98 20.59
CA LEU A 675 19.14 4.85 21.82
C LEU A 675 19.87 5.39 23.06
N HIS A 676 21.18 5.16 23.16
CA HIS A 676 21.96 5.56 24.33
C HIS A 676 22.49 7.00 24.25
N PHE A 677 22.72 7.50 23.03
CA PHE A 677 23.29 8.82 22.73
C PHE A 677 22.48 9.53 21.62
N PRO A 678 21.24 9.96 21.90
CA PRO A 678 20.38 10.60 20.90
C PRO A 678 20.90 11.95 20.39
N ASN A 679 21.86 12.57 21.08
CA ASN A 679 22.44 13.87 20.71
C ASN A 679 23.77 13.75 19.90
N ALA A 680 24.23 12.53 19.61
CA ALA A 680 25.49 12.28 18.92
C ALA A 680 25.35 12.06 17.40
N MET A 681 24.12 12.04 16.89
CA MET A 681 23.75 12.04 15.46
C MET A 681 22.80 13.19 15.19
#